data_AF-A0A0V1H1B2-F1
#
_entry.id   AF-A0A0V1H1B2-F1
#
_cell.length_a   1.000
_cell.length_b   1.000
_cell.length_c   1.000
_cell.angle_alpha   90.00
_cell.angle_beta   90.00
_cell.angle_gamma   90.00
#
_symmetry.space_group_name_H-M   'P 1'
#
loop_
_entity.id
_entity.type
_entity.pdbx_description
1 polymer ?
#
loop_
_entity_poly.entity_id
_entity_poly.type
_entity_poly.pdbx_seq_one_letter_code
_entity_poly.pdbx_strand_id
1 'polypeptide(L)'
;MLTTDATTTTRMDKATRSVENLSKWSSDLASPLCASTKSLYSSSPKQTPSTTVKQTTYGSTKTTLRPQEGRVYFNYKRTRRFYEIPTNLDEEQFYNQTQAPTETANLEWVYAYQSNQCKNNLHFLPTNELLYAVESVIILSDFEKHTQRYYTNHTERHSSSSGTSSGGKQSIRIWEAITLHTRAVLNVDSIHAGADAGQYLVTVEEQPNQRFAVWQWKERRLLAESRHDHGTIVGCEFHPCIGKLFLLHSDVKLTLATIHGDRLREIYPQEDHPMTSCTRRFIGATFADNGDLLTGDLDSAITVWDARNGRQKYKFKTAHSGGVTLMLVNQCGMLFTVGGRDQKLIEWTSNLQKICNIAQISDQHCKIKSITFGNGEEIFLATEDGRVLRRTTLDGKFEEVIPTVESISPRCLAIHPLLLRFISCNRDGRLTIWDGASKSLISYVDLNKHCQTLAWQNSGQAIAVGCKDGSWLILDSSLANITTTCCCVLKTSITCLEFSQSDNKLAVGDTNGTLYIYQLQSGHTDYILLGKTKPLKCAIQYIDWSDNEQLLRTQTENAEIFYYNASNGLEEITTQTMLHNAVWKTENCFANLNTLGAMSNLPESNNKTLMTISHKKKLLAIIDESSTLKLFNYPCISENALYTTTCVRMLNAETLLFTNDDSRIITTGSNIFQWSIE
;
A
#
# COMPACT_ATOMS: atom_id res chain seq x y z
N MET A 1 -17.42 7.90 9.58
CA MET A 1 -15.96 7.94 9.38
C MET A 1 -15.59 9.13 8.52
N LEU A 2 -14.42 9.71 8.76
CA LEU A 2 -13.88 10.91 8.12
C LEU A 2 -12.46 10.63 7.61
N THR A 3 -12.23 10.72 6.32
CA THR A 3 -10.91 10.42 5.74
C THR A 3 -10.54 11.43 4.67
N THR A 4 -9.25 11.72 4.53
CA THR A 4 -8.69 12.73 3.62
C THR A 4 -7.95 12.04 2.46
N ASP A 5 -7.98 12.62 1.26
CA ASP A 5 -7.08 12.18 0.18
C ASP A 5 -5.62 12.55 0.57
N ALA A 6 -4.76 11.56 0.83
CA ALA A 6 -3.35 11.81 1.15
C ALA A 6 -2.54 12.23 -0.09
N THR A 7 -1.52 13.07 0.11
CA THR A 7 -0.53 13.45 -0.92
C THR A 7 0.80 12.74 -0.66
N THR A 8 1.38 12.11 -1.68
CA THR A 8 2.82 11.78 -1.71
C THR A 8 3.50 12.47 -2.88
N THR A 9 4.27 13.52 -2.62
CA THR A 9 5.29 14.01 -3.57
C THR A 9 6.60 14.32 -2.86
N THR A 10 7.56 13.39 -3.03
CA THR A 10 9.00 13.61 -3.22
C THR A 10 9.67 14.83 -2.57
N ARG A 11 10.13 14.68 -1.33
CA ARG A 11 11.51 14.95 -0.86
C ARG A 11 11.63 14.45 0.58
N MET A 12 12.65 13.64 0.86
CA MET A 12 13.08 13.37 2.23
C MET A 12 13.46 14.71 2.86
N ASP A 13 12.53 15.31 3.60
CA ASP A 13 12.75 16.05 4.85
C ASP A 13 11.48 16.81 5.24
N LYS A 14 10.99 16.49 6.44
CA LYS A 14 9.98 17.21 7.25
C LYS A 14 8.51 17.18 6.78
N ALA A 15 7.71 16.53 7.64
CA ALA A 15 6.27 16.67 7.86
C ALA A 15 5.33 16.40 6.67
N THR A 16 4.83 15.17 6.61
CA THR A 16 3.63 14.79 5.85
C THR A 16 2.88 13.72 6.66
N ARG A 17 1.60 13.98 6.98
CA ARG A 17 0.69 13.16 7.79
C ARG A 17 -0.75 13.35 7.29
N SER A 18 -1.59 12.30 7.30
CA SER A 18 -3.06 12.44 7.47
C SER A 18 -3.81 11.10 7.57
N VAL A 19 -3.98 10.60 8.80
CA VAL A 19 -5.20 9.94 9.33
C VAL A 19 -5.16 10.18 10.85
N GLU A 20 -5.25 11.44 11.29
CA GLU A 20 -4.94 11.76 12.69
C GLU A 20 -6.15 11.91 13.61
N ASN A 21 -7.39 11.90 13.11
CA ASN A 21 -8.59 11.93 13.97
C ASN A 21 -9.84 11.37 13.28
N LEU A 22 -10.09 10.08 13.47
CA LEU A 22 -11.43 9.53 13.32
C LEU A 22 -12.18 9.66 14.65
N SER A 23 -13.03 10.69 14.74
CA SER A 23 -13.90 10.90 15.90
C SER A 23 -14.76 9.67 16.17
N LYS A 24 -14.80 9.22 17.44
CA LYS A 24 -15.70 8.16 17.95
C LYS A 24 -17.14 8.45 17.55
N TRP A 25 -17.70 7.70 16.61
CA TRP A 25 -19.15 7.64 16.38
C TRP A 25 -19.70 6.32 16.93
N SER A 26 -19.94 6.30 18.24
CA SER A 26 -20.91 5.44 18.94
C SER A 26 -20.79 5.76 20.43
N SER A 27 -21.77 6.40 21.05
CA SER A 27 -22.62 5.66 22.01
C SER A 27 -23.97 6.31 22.35
N ASP A 28 -24.32 7.50 21.84
CA ASP A 28 -25.45 8.27 22.42
C ASP A 28 -26.84 7.97 21.82
N LEU A 29 -27.06 6.79 21.25
CA LEU A 29 -28.41 6.30 20.92
C LEU A 29 -28.89 5.12 21.78
N ALA A 30 -28.11 4.69 22.78
CA ALA A 30 -28.58 3.70 23.75
C ALA A 30 -29.15 4.40 25.00
N SER A 31 -30.41 4.81 24.93
CA SER A 31 -31.24 4.87 26.15
C SER A 31 -31.76 3.47 26.44
N PRO A 32 -31.84 3.02 27.71
CA PRO A 32 -32.14 1.64 28.05
C PRO A 32 -33.65 1.42 27.96
N LEU A 33 -34.12 0.90 26.83
CA LEU A 33 -35.37 0.17 26.79
C LEU A 33 -35.04 -1.29 26.57
N CYS A 34 -35.16 -2.06 27.65
CA CYS A 34 -35.33 -3.50 27.63
C CYS A 34 -36.41 -3.88 26.61
N ALA A 35 -36.00 -4.31 25.42
CA ALA A 35 -36.80 -5.13 24.55
C ALA A 35 -35.87 -6.02 23.73
N SER A 36 -36.05 -7.33 23.90
CA SER A 36 -35.34 -8.38 23.18
C SER A 36 -35.40 -8.19 21.66
N THR A 37 -34.25 -7.98 21.03
CA THR A 37 -34.08 -8.27 19.60
C THR A 37 -32.94 -9.26 19.43
N LYS A 38 -33.29 -10.55 19.63
CA LYS A 38 -32.60 -11.65 18.96
C LYS A 38 -32.82 -11.49 17.45
N SER A 39 -31.81 -11.87 16.67
CA SER A 39 -31.85 -12.11 15.23
C SER A 39 -32.00 -10.86 14.35
N LEU A 40 -30.88 -10.30 13.93
CA LEU A 40 -30.68 -9.61 12.64
C LEU A 40 -29.17 -9.53 12.32
N TYR A 41 -28.46 -10.65 12.46
CA TYR A 41 -27.12 -10.82 11.88
C TYR A 41 -27.26 -11.74 10.67
N SER A 42 -27.73 -11.18 9.55
CA SER A 42 -27.68 -11.83 8.24
C SER A 42 -26.80 -11.00 7.31
N SER A 43 -25.65 -11.59 6.96
CA SER A 43 -24.77 -11.25 5.83
C SER A 43 -24.70 -9.76 5.44
N SER A 44 -23.72 -9.05 5.98
CA SER A 44 -23.31 -7.74 5.49
C SER A 44 -22.82 -7.85 4.04
N PRO A 45 -23.24 -6.97 3.11
CA PRO A 45 -22.74 -6.98 1.75
C PRO A 45 -21.25 -6.61 1.75
N LYS A 46 -20.41 -7.49 1.20
CA LYS A 46 -19.04 -7.13 0.79
C LYS A 46 -19.18 -6.10 -0.34
N GLN A 47 -18.89 -4.82 -0.09
CA GLN A 47 -18.56 -3.92 -1.20
C GLN A 47 -17.15 -4.27 -1.64
N THR A 48 -17.04 -5.04 -2.73
CA THR A 48 -15.83 -5.11 -3.53
C THR A 48 -15.62 -3.76 -4.22
N PRO A 49 -14.37 -3.32 -4.43
CA PRO A 49 -14.11 -2.09 -5.19
C PRO A 49 -14.83 -2.15 -6.54
N SER A 50 -15.51 -1.08 -6.93
CA SER A 50 -16.36 -1.10 -8.12
C SER A 50 -15.53 -1.41 -9.37
N THR A 51 -15.69 -2.60 -9.94
CA THR A 51 -15.10 -2.94 -11.22
C THR A 51 -15.87 -2.23 -12.32
N THR A 52 -15.16 -1.58 -13.23
CA THR A 52 -15.76 -0.89 -14.37
C THR A 52 -15.18 -1.42 -15.68
N VAL A 53 -16.05 -1.66 -16.65
CA VAL A 53 -15.63 -1.93 -18.03
C VAL A 53 -15.28 -0.60 -18.68
N LYS A 54 -14.08 -0.51 -19.26
CA LYS A 54 -13.60 0.70 -19.91
C LYS A 54 -12.97 0.40 -21.26
N GLN A 55 -12.92 1.44 -22.08
CA GLN A 55 -12.18 1.52 -23.33
C GLN A 55 -11.38 2.82 -23.27
N THR A 56 -10.09 2.79 -23.61
CA THR A 56 -9.26 4.00 -23.61
C THR A 56 -8.58 4.18 -24.94
N THR A 57 -9.16 4.99 -25.82
CA THR A 57 -8.51 5.42 -27.05
C THR A 57 -7.56 6.58 -26.77
N TYR A 58 -6.28 6.28 -26.57
CA TYR A 58 -5.24 7.27 -26.90
C TYR A 58 -5.18 7.38 -28.43
N GLY A 59 -5.09 8.59 -28.99
CA GLY A 59 -5.16 8.81 -30.43
C GLY A 59 -4.32 7.81 -31.24
N SER A 60 -4.87 7.31 -32.35
CA SER A 60 -4.45 6.14 -33.14
C SER A 60 -3.10 6.26 -33.88
N THR A 61 -2.12 6.99 -33.34
CA THR A 61 -0.81 7.21 -33.97
C THR A 61 0.18 6.07 -33.70
N LYS A 62 -0.16 5.14 -32.78
CA LYS A 62 0.72 4.06 -32.37
C LYS A 62 0.61 2.81 -33.23
N THR A 63 -0.57 2.50 -33.76
CA THR A 63 -0.79 1.25 -34.49
C THR A 63 -1.26 1.55 -35.90
N THR A 64 -0.71 0.85 -36.89
CA THR A 64 -1.11 1.01 -38.30
C THR A 64 -1.19 -0.34 -38.95
N LEU A 65 -2.42 -0.77 -39.24
CA LEU A 65 -2.69 -1.97 -40.03
C LEU A 65 -2.34 -1.71 -41.50
N ARG A 66 -1.55 -2.60 -42.12
CA ARG A 66 -1.29 -2.62 -43.56
C ARG A 66 -1.71 -3.98 -44.14
N PRO A 67 -3.00 -4.14 -44.46
CA PRO A 67 -3.57 -5.39 -44.95
C PRO A 67 -2.86 -5.91 -46.21
N GLN A 68 -2.52 -5.01 -47.13
CA GLN A 68 -1.81 -5.33 -48.37
C GLN A 68 -0.42 -5.94 -48.15
N GLU A 69 0.23 -5.61 -47.03
CA GLU A 69 1.55 -6.14 -46.66
C GLU A 69 1.43 -7.35 -45.72
N GLY A 70 0.21 -7.69 -45.28
CA GLY A 70 -0.02 -8.70 -44.24
C GLY A 70 0.62 -8.31 -42.90
N ARG A 71 0.75 -7.02 -42.60
CA ARG A 71 1.54 -6.52 -41.45
C ARG A 71 0.81 -5.47 -40.64
N VAL A 72 1.01 -5.52 -39.32
CA VAL A 72 0.64 -4.46 -38.38
C VAL A 72 1.89 -3.76 -37.91
N TYR A 73 1.94 -2.44 -38.03
CA TYR A 73 3.01 -1.62 -37.50
C TYR A 73 2.64 -1.08 -36.11
N PHE A 74 3.57 -1.14 -35.17
CA PHE A 74 3.38 -0.64 -33.82
C PHE A 74 4.54 0.25 -33.38
N ASN A 75 4.23 1.43 -32.87
CA ASN A 75 5.18 2.39 -32.33
C ASN A 75 5.14 2.36 -30.79
N TYR A 76 6.25 1.96 -30.17
CA TYR A 76 6.40 1.95 -28.72
C TYR A 76 7.78 2.47 -28.33
N LYS A 77 7.87 3.34 -27.32
CA LYS A 77 9.12 3.98 -26.87
C LYS A 77 10.04 4.44 -28.03
N ARG A 78 9.46 5.15 -29.01
CA ARG A 78 10.16 5.67 -30.22
C ARG A 78 10.73 4.60 -31.18
N THR A 79 10.41 3.33 -30.97
CA THR A 79 10.76 2.25 -31.91
C THR A 79 9.51 1.81 -32.66
N ARG A 80 9.63 1.74 -33.99
CA ARG A 80 8.60 1.19 -34.87
C ARG A 80 8.88 -0.29 -35.12
N ARG A 81 7.89 -1.12 -34.87
CA ARG A 81 7.90 -2.57 -35.12
C ARG A 81 6.85 -2.93 -36.15
N PHE A 82 6.99 -4.11 -36.71
CA PHE A 82 5.92 -4.74 -37.47
C PHE A 82 5.73 -6.18 -37.01
N TYR A 83 4.49 -6.65 -37.08
CA TYR A 83 4.08 -8.01 -36.80
C TYR A 83 3.31 -8.53 -38.01
N GLU A 84 3.49 -9.81 -38.34
CA GLU A 84 2.72 -10.44 -39.40
C GLU A 84 1.32 -10.78 -38.89
N ILE A 85 0.31 -10.53 -39.71
CA ILE A 85 -1.10 -10.75 -39.35
C ILE A 85 -1.43 -12.22 -39.61
N PRO A 86 -2.09 -12.92 -38.67
CA PRO A 86 -2.66 -14.23 -38.93
C PRO A 86 -3.63 -14.15 -40.10
N THR A 87 -3.58 -15.11 -41.03
CA THR A 87 -4.43 -15.13 -42.23
C THR A 87 -5.94 -15.08 -41.97
N ASN A 88 -6.37 -15.32 -40.72
CA ASN A 88 -7.77 -15.40 -40.31
C ASN A 88 -8.28 -14.14 -39.61
N LEU A 89 -7.48 -13.06 -39.53
CA LEU A 89 -7.80 -11.86 -38.76
C LEU A 89 -8.23 -10.72 -39.69
N ASP A 90 -9.54 -10.45 -39.71
CA ASP A 90 -10.14 -9.42 -40.56
C ASP A 90 -9.91 -8.00 -39.99
N GLU A 91 -9.92 -6.97 -40.85
CA GLU A 91 -9.68 -5.58 -40.46
C GLU A 91 -10.67 -5.08 -39.39
N GLU A 92 -11.96 -5.43 -39.51
CA GLU A 92 -12.96 -5.04 -38.50
C GLU A 92 -12.69 -5.67 -37.14
N GLN A 93 -12.23 -6.93 -37.10
CA GLN A 93 -11.88 -7.63 -35.87
C GLN A 93 -10.62 -7.05 -35.22
N PHE A 94 -9.69 -6.54 -36.04
CA PHE A 94 -8.51 -5.85 -35.55
C PHE A 94 -8.85 -4.53 -34.86
N TYR A 95 -9.79 -3.74 -35.40
CA TYR A 95 -10.16 -2.47 -34.78
C TYR A 95 -11.14 -2.62 -33.62
N ASN A 96 -11.96 -3.67 -33.60
CA ASN A 96 -13.01 -3.85 -32.61
C ASN A 96 -12.92 -5.21 -31.90
N GLN A 97 -12.45 -5.21 -30.65
CA GLN A 97 -12.75 -6.31 -29.72
C GLN A 97 -14.07 -6.02 -29.04
N THR A 98 -15.08 -6.86 -29.26
CA THR A 98 -16.44 -6.56 -28.81
C THR A 98 -16.70 -6.97 -27.35
N GLN A 99 -15.80 -7.74 -26.73
CA GLN A 99 -16.01 -8.28 -25.38
C GLN A 99 -14.81 -8.03 -24.46
N ALA A 100 -15.11 -7.39 -23.33
CA ALA A 100 -14.23 -7.33 -22.16
C ALA A 100 -14.11 -8.73 -21.53
N PRO A 101 -13.09 -9.00 -20.70
CA PRO A 101 -13.06 -10.24 -19.91
C PRO A 101 -14.29 -10.33 -19.02
N THR A 102 -14.82 -11.55 -18.88
CA THR A 102 -15.90 -11.85 -17.94
C THR A 102 -15.42 -11.75 -16.50
N GLU A 103 -14.15 -12.06 -16.29
CA GLU A 103 -13.48 -12.09 -15.02
C GLU A 103 -13.12 -10.68 -14.52
N THR A 104 -13.17 -10.50 -13.20
CA THR A 104 -12.85 -9.25 -12.52
C THR A 104 -11.78 -9.47 -11.45
N ALA A 105 -10.91 -8.47 -11.24
CA ALA A 105 -9.93 -8.50 -10.16
C ALA A 105 -10.44 -7.70 -8.95
N ASN A 106 -10.84 -8.39 -7.89
CA ASN A 106 -11.33 -7.77 -6.66
C ASN A 106 -10.24 -7.76 -5.59
N LEU A 107 -10.04 -6.63 -4.90
CA LEU A 107 -9.05 -6.56 -3.82
C LEU A 107 -9.48 -7.51 -2.68
N GLU A 108 -8.63 -8.50 -2.35
CA GLU A 108 -8.93 -9.55 -1.39
C GLU A 108 -8.13 -9.42 -0.09
N TRP A 109 -6.88 -8.97 -0.18
CA TRP A 109 -6.02 -8.75 0.99
C TRP A 109 -4.96 -7.67 0.74
N VAL A 110 -4.63 -6.92 1.80
CA VAL A 110 -3.47 -6.02 1.85
C VAL A 110 -2.57 -6.47 3.00
N TYR A 111 -1.33 -6.83 2.69
CA TYR A 111 -0.34 -7.32 3.65
C TYR A 111 0.45 -6.15 4.24
N ALA A 112 -0.21 -5.26 4.99
CA ALA A 112 0.47 -4.13 5.63
C ALA A 112 -0.34 -3.46 6.73
N TYR A 113 0.38 -2.82 7.66
CA TYR A 113 -0.06 -1.64 8.38
C TYR A 113 1.00 -0.55 8.22
N GLN A 114 0.60 0.64 7.76
CA GLN A 114 1.54 1.72 7.44
C GLN A 114 1.64 2.73 8.59
N SER A 115 2.68 2.58 9.39
CA SER A 115 2.99 3.40 10.58
C SER A 115 3.83 4.65 10.27
N ASN A 116 4.65 4.61 9.21
CA ASN A 116 5.75 5.55 9.00
C ASN A 116 5.32 6.98 8.66
N GLN A 117 4.08 7.17 8.20
CA GLN A 117 3.62 8.47 7.71
C GLN A 117 2.52 9.11 8.56
N CYS A 118 1.90 8.40 9.52
CA CYS A 118 0.84 8.96 10.35
C CYS A 118 0.99 8.55 11.82
N LYS A 119 0.67 9.47 12.75
CA LYS A 119 0.36 9.09 14.14
C LYS A 119 -1.15 8.90 14.26
N ASN A 120 -1.61 8.19 15.28
CA ASN A 120 -3.05 8.02 15.59
C ASN A 120 -3.91 7.49 14.42
N ASN A 121 -3.33 6.69 13.52
CA ASN A 121 -4.01 6.14 12.34
C ASN A 121 -4.57 4.73 12.53
N LEU A 122 -4.71 4.29 13.79
CA LEU A 122 -5.33 3.01 14.15
C LEU A 122 -6.53 3.27 15.03
N HIS A 123 -7.69 2.76 14.63
CA HIS A 123 -8.94 2.89 15.38
C HIS A 123 -9.65 1.56 15.46
N PHE A 124 -10.34 1.30 16.56
CA PHE A 124 -11.21 0.14 16.68
C PHE A 124 -12.67 0.56 16.53
N LEU A 125 -13.41 -0.19 15.72
CA LEU A 125 -14.80 0.09 15.39
C LEU A 125 -15.76 -0.73 16.27
N PRO A 126 -16.99 -0.22 16.50
CA PRO A 126 -18.06 -0.99 17.17
C PRO A 126 -18.43 -2.29 16.44
N THR A 127 -18.05 -2.42 15.18
CA THR A 127 -18.19 -3.63 14.37
C THR A 127 -17.16 -4.72 14.70
N ASN A 128 -16.29 -4.50 15.70
CA ASN A 128 -15.16 -5.38 16.05
C ASN A 128 -14.10 -5.46 14.94
N GLU A 129 -13.89 -4.35 14.24
CA GLU A 129 -12.92 -4.23 13.14
C GLU A 129 -11.86 -3.18 13.51
N LEU A 130 -10.59 -3.46 13.23
CA LEU A 130 -9.51 -2.48 13.24
C LEU A 130 -9.55 -1.68 11.95
N LEU A 131 -9.53 -0.36 12.05
CA LEU A 131 -9.49 0.56 10.92
C LEU A 131 -8.16 1.29 10.88
N TYR A 132 -7.54 1.24 9.70
CA TYR A 132 -6.31 1.94 9.38
C TYR A 132 -6.22 2.21 7.87
N ALA A 133 -5.27 3.04 7.44
CA ALA A 133 -5.05 3.33 6.03
C ALA A 133 -3.70 2.81 5.54
N VAL A 134 -3.68 2.34 4.29
CA VAL A 134 -2.47 1.96 3.55
C VAL A 134 -2.61 2.55 2.15
N GLU A 135 -1.67 3.41 1.76
CA GLU A 135 -1.73 4.17 0.50
C GLU A 135 -3.10 4.86 0.30
N SER A 136 -3.77 4.59 -0.82
CA SER A 136 -5.09 5.15 -1.16
C SER A 136 -6.29 4.38 -0.57
N VAL A 137 -6.04 3.33 0.23
CA VAL A 137 -7.06 2.40 0.70
C VAL A 137 -7.22 2.49 2.21
N ILE A 138 -8.46 2.66 2.68
CA ILE A 138 -8.79 2.43 4.09
C ILE A 138 -9.25 0.99 4.28
N ILE A 139 -8.64 0.33 5.25
CA ILE A 139 -8.83 -1.08 5.55
C ILE A 139 -9.63 -1.16 6.86
N LEU A 140 -10.68 -1.99 6.85
CA LEU A 140 -11.40 -2.45 8.02
C LEU A 140 -11.07 -3.94 8.18
N SER A 141 -10.23 -4.29 9.16
CA SER A 141 -9.70 -5.62 9.40
C SER A 141 -10.39 -6.26 10.60
N ASP A 142 -11.14 -7.33 10.35
CA ASP A 142 -11.64 -8.23 11.39
C ASP A 142 -10.60 -9.35 11.55
N PHE A 143 -9.73 -9.21 12.54
CA PHE A 143 -8.65 -10.16 12.81
C PHE A 143 -9.16 -11.47 13.43
N GLU A 144 -10.32 -11.47 14.09
CA GLU A 144 -10.95 -12.69 14.64
C GLU A 144 -11.50 -13.57 13.51
N LYS A 145 -12.12 -12.94 12.49
CA LYS A 145 -12.63 -13.66 11.30
C LYS A 145 -11.60 -13.80 10.18
N HIS A 146 -10.45 -13.15 10.32
CA HIS A 146 -9.41 -13.06 9.29
C HIS A 146 -9.93 -12.52 7.95
N THR A 147 -10.69 -11.42 8.01
CA THR A 147 -11.29 -10.77 6.84
C THR A 147 -10.97 -9.28 6.80
N GLN A 148 -10.88 -8.74 5.59
CA GLN A 148 -10.70 -7.31 5.35
C GLN A 148 -11.82 -6.77 4.45
N ARG A 149 -12.23 -5.53 4.72
CA ARG A 149 -13.11 -4.72 3.88
C ARG A 149 -12.42 -3.40 3.55
N TYR A 150 -12.77 -2.81 2.42
CA TYR A 150 -12.01 -1.68 1.87
C TYR A 150 -12.90 -0.51 1.51
N TYR A 151 -12.48 0.69 1.89
CA TYR A 151 -12.99 1.93 1.32
C TYR A 151 -11.95 2.51 0.35
N THR A 152 -12.28 2.51 -0.94
CA THR A 152 -11.35 2.81 -2.05
C THR A 152 -11.74 4.04 -2.86
N ASN A 153 -12.67 4.85 -2.36
CA ASN A 153 -13.16 6.01 -3.12
C ASN A 153 -12.18 7.19 -3.15
N HIS A 154 -11.07 7.12 -2.41
CA HIS A 154 -10.02 8.14 -2.47
C HIS A 154 -9.32 8.11 -3.83
N THR A 155 -9.15 9.28 -4.44
CA THR A 155 -8.51 9.44 -5.75
C THR A 155 -7.38 10.45 -5.63
N GLU A 156 -6.13 9.99 -5.70
CA GLU A 156 -4.97 10.88 -5.64
C GLU A 156 -4.84 11.79 -6.88
N ARG A 157 -4.07 12.87 -6.73
CA ARG A 157 -3.79 13.87 -7.77
C ARG A 157 -3.13 13.24 -8.99
N HIS A 158 -3.66 13.50 -10.19
CA HIS A 158 -2.92 13.31 -11.43
C HIS A 158 -1.76 14.30 -11.50
N SER A 159 -0.51 13.84 -11.31
CA SER A 159 0.64 14.58 -11.84
C SER A 159 0.70 14.33 -13.34
N SER A 160 -0.01 15.14 -14.14
CA SER A 160 0.23 15.16 -15.58
C SER A 160 1.70 15.53 -15.79
N SER A 161 2.43 14.69 -16.51
CA SER A 161 3.83 14.86 -16.92
C SER A 161 4.05 16.02 -17.91
N SER A 162 3.03 16.84 -18.17
CA SER A 162 3.14 18.15 -18.80
C SER A 162 3.08 19.21 -17.71
N GLY A 163 4.15 20.01 -17.56
CA GLY A 163 4.38 21.01 -16.52
C GLY A 163 3.40 22.20 -16.45
N THR A 164 2.10 21.93 -16.47
CA THR A 164 1.01 22.85 -16.18
C THR A 164 0.27 22.31 -14.97
N SER A 165 0.55 22.89 -13.81
CA SER A 165 -0.14 22.63 -12.55
C SER A 165 -1.61 23.08 -12.64
N SER A 166 -2.47 22.28 -13.27
CA SER A 166 -3.91 22.40 -13.07
C SER A 166 -4.23 21.89 -11.65
N GLY A 167 -4.56 22.82 -10.76
CA GLY A 167 -4.80 22.57 -9.34
C GLY A 167 -6.12 21.82 -9.11
N GLY A 168 -6.08 20.49 -9.06
CA GLY A 168 -7.15 19.70 -8.44
C GLY A 168 -7.12 19.88 -6.92
N LYS A 169 -8.27 20.27 -6.34
CA LYS A 169 -8.46 20.47 -4.89
C LYS A 169 -8.40 19.14 -4.14
N GLN A 170 -7.79 19.10 -2.96
CA GLN A 170 -7.87 17.92 -2.08
C GLN A 170 -9.33 17.72 -1.60
N SER A 171 -9.69 16.50 -1.20
CA SER A 171 -11.03 16.22 -0.69
C SER A 171 -11.04 15.45 0.63
N ILE A 172 -11.97 15.83 1.50
CA ILE A 172 -12.36 15.06 2.69
C ILE A 172 -13.62 14.29 2.35
N ARG A 173 -13.60 13.00 2.64
CA ARG A 173 -14.71 12.09 2.42
C ARG A 173 -15.30 11.66 3.75
N ILE A 174 -16.62 11.75 3.83
CA ILE A 174 -17.42 11.32 4.98
C ILE A 174 -18.20 10.10 4.54
N TRP A 175 -18.06 8.99 5.24
CA TRP A 175 -18.62 7.71 4.83
C TRP A 175 -19.05 6.87 6.03
N GLU A 176 -19.91 5.89 5.78
CA GLU A 176 -20.47 5.01 6.79
C GLU A 176 -19.66 3.70 6.87
N ALA A 177 -19.17 3.32 8.06
CA ALA A 177 -18.30 2.15 8.22
C ALA A 177 -19.00 0.82 7.88
N ILE A 178 -20.31 0.73 8.10
CA ILE A 178 -21.08 -0.49 7.87
C ILE A 178 -21.37 -0.69 6.37
N THR A 179 -21.82 0.37 5.68
CA THR A 179 -22.24 0.29 4.27
C THR A 179 -21.13 0.65 3.29
N LEU A 180 -20.04 1.27 3.77
CA LEU A 180 -18.95 1.85 2.99
C LEU A 180 -19.39 2.96 2.02
N HIS A 181 -20.63 3.44 2.16
CA HIS A 181 -21.18 4.47 1.30
C HIS A 181 -20.67 5.87 1.68
N THR A 182 -20.17 6.61 0.68
CA THR A 182 -19.78 8.01 0.83
C THR A 182 -21.02 8.89 1.00
N ARG A 183 -21.15 9.52 2.17
CA ARG A 183 -22.23 10.45 2.52
C ARG A 183 -21.96 11.88 2.03
N ALA A 184 -20.71 12.32 2.10
CA ALA A 184 -20.32 13.65 1.66
C ALA A 184 -18.86 13.67 1.17
N VAL A 185 -18.60 14.58 0.23
CA VAL A 185 -17.25 14.92 -0.24
C VAL A 185 -17.13 16.44 -0.10
N LEU A 186 -16.14 16.89 0.67
CA LEU A 186 -15.81 18.30 0.89
C LEU A 186 -14.50 18.57 0.18
N ASN A 187 -14.50 19.44 -0.84
CA ASN A 187 -13.29 19.81 -1.56
C ASN A 187 -12.59 20.94 -0.82
N VAL A 188 -11.66 20.56 0.06
CA VAL A 188 -10.90 21.46 0.94
C VAL A 188 -9.43 21.04 0.91
N ASP A 189 -8.53 22.02 0.86
CA ASP A 189 -7.08 21.77 0.88
C ASP A 189 -6.62 21.54 2.32
N SER A 190 -7.13 20.49 2.97
CA SER A 190 -7.01 20.23 4.41
C SER A 190 -6.27 18.93 4.76
N ILE A 191 -5.44 19.02 5.81
CA ILE A 191 -4.57 17.94 6.32
C ILE A 191 -5.07 17.29 7.61
N HIS A 192 -5.85 18.02 8.42
CA HIS A 192 -6.45 17.49 9.65
C HIS A 192 -7.94 17.77 9.68
N ALA A 193 -8.68 16.84 10.27
CA ALA A 193 -10.10 16.98 10.49
C ALA A 193 -10.48 16.44 11.87
N GLY A 194 -11.30 17.18 12.60
CA GLY A 194 -11.92 16.75 13.84
C GLY A 194 -13.42 16.95 13.72
N ALA A 195 -14.22 16.03 14.23
CA ALA A 195 -15.68 16.20 14.23
C ALA A 195 -16.23 16.05 15.64
N ASP A 196 -17.38 16.69 15.84
CA ASP A 196 -18.16 16.56 17.07
C ASP A 196 -19.07 15.31 17.01
N ALA A 197 -20.10 15.29 17.85
CA ALA A 197 -21.18 14.29 17.87
C ALA A 197 -22.04 14.21 16.58
N GLY A 198 -21.55 14.69 15.43
CA GLY A 198 -22.09 14.42 14.10
C GLY A 198 -22.78 15.60 13.41
N GLN A 199 -22.53 16.84 13.85
CA GLN A 199 -23.02 18.07 13.24
C GLN A 199 -21.92 18.93 12.62
N TYR A 200 -20.81 19.12 13.35
CA TYR A 200 -19.73 20.02 13.00
C TYR A 200 -18.44 19.27 12.65
N LEU A 201 -17.69 19.82 11.70
CA LEU A 201 -16.38 19.35 11.28
C LEU A 201 -15.41 20.54 11.30
N VAL A 202 -14.31 20.44 12.02
CA VAL A 202 -13.18 21.37 11.93
C VAL A 202 -12.19 20.78 10.93
N THR A 203 -11.76 21.56 9.96
CA THR A 203 -10.71 21.20 9.01
C THR A 203 -9.56 22.19 9.12
N VAL A 204 -8.33 21.73 8.88
CA VAL A 204 -7.13 22.57 8.95
C VAL A 204 -6.39 22.48 7.63
N GLU A 205 -6.20 23.63 6.97
CA GLU A 205 -5.56 23.76 5.66
C GLU A 205 -4.06 23.47 5.67
N GLU A 206 -3.57 22.94 4.56
CA GLU A 206 -2.14 22.83 4.29
C GLU A 206 -1.52 24.23 4.07
N GLN A 207 -0.24 24.37 4.41
CA GLN A 207 0.61 25.58 4.30
C GLN A 207 0.31 26.49 3.08
N PRO A 208 0.54 27.83 3.16
CA PRO A 208 1.46 28.51 4.08
C PRO A 208 0.82 29.37 5.19
N ASN A 209 -0.51 29.53 5.21
CA ASN A 209 -1.20 30.40 6.19
C ASN A 209 -2.15 29.63 7.13
N GLN A 210 -1.89 28.33 7.35
CA GLN A 210 -2.69 27.35 8.09
C GLN A 210 -4.02 27.90 8.61
N ARG A 211 -5.01 27.91 7.72
CA ARG A 211 -6.37 28.28 8.09
C ARG A 211 -7.03 27.07 8.72
N PHE A 212 -7.93 27.32 9.65
CA PHE A 212 -8.89 26.31 10.06
C PHE A 212 -10.29 26.80 9.76
N ALA A 213 -11.12 25.87 9.33
CA ALA A 213 -12.48 26.11 8.91
C ALA A 213 -13.41 25.18 9.67
N VAL A 214 -14.58 25.69 10.06
CA VAL A 214 -15.62 24.89 10.70
C VAL A 214 -16.83 24.78 9.80
N TRP A 215 -17.28 23.56 9.60
CA TRP A 215 -18.31 23.19 8.65
C TRP A 215 -19.48 22.54 9.36
N GLN A 216 -20.68 22.82 8.88
CA GLN A 216 -21.83 21.95 9.06
C GLN A 216 -21.82 20.94 7.90
N TRP A 217 -21.14 19.82 8.10
CA TRP A 217 -20.72 18.96 7.00
C TRP A 217 -21.89 18.30 6.25
N LYS A 218 -23.01 18.01 6.92
CA LYS A 218 -24.23 17.45 6.29
C LYS A 218 -24.81 18.40 5.25
N GLU A 219 -24.78 19.70 5.54
CA GLU A 219 -25.27 20.77 4.67
C GLU A 219 -24.19 21.29 3.71
N ARG A 220 -22.94 20.81 3.86
CA ARG A 220 -21.76 21.32 3.16
C ARG A 220 -21.58 22.83 3.32
N ARG A 221 -22.02 23.36 4.47
CA ARG A 221 -22.01 24.80 4.77
C ARG A 221 -20.80 25.15 5.61
N LEU A 222 -19.98 26.07 5.12
CA LEU A 222 -18.93 26.72 5.91
C LEU A 222 -19.58 27.66 6.93
N LEU A 223 -19.24 27.50 8.21
CA LEU A 223 -19.75 28.34 9.31
C LEU A 223 -18.79 29.48 9.64
N ALA A 224 -17.50 29.16 9.74
CA ALA A 224 -16.47 30.13 10.05
C ALA A 224 -15.10 29.65 9.57
N GLU A 225 -14.21 30.59 9.28
CA GLU A 225 -12.80 30.36 8.97
C GLU A 225 -11.93 31.34 9.76
N SER A 226 -10.75 30.89 10.18
CA SER A 226 -9.76 31.75 10.82
C SER A 226 -8.34 31.27 10.51
N ARG A 227 -7.35 32.12 10.73
CA ARG A 227 -5.93 31.80 10.59
C ARG A 227 -5.35 31.38 11.93
N HIS A 228 -4.41 30.45 11.89
CA HIS A 228 -3.60 30.11 13.04
C HIS A 228 -2.21 30.74 12.92
N ASP A 229 -1.92 31.71 13.77
CA ASP A 229 -0.74 32.57 13.60
C ASP A 229 0.57 32.00 14.19
N HIS A 230 0.51 30.88 14.93
CA HIS A 230 1.65 30.38 15.71
C HIS A 230 1.87 28.87 15.61
N GLY A 231 2.81 28.47 14.75
CA GLY A 231 3.26 27.08 14.65
C GLY A 231 2.37 26.21 13.79
N THR A 232 2.82 24.98 13.56
CA THR A 232 2.16 24.00 12.69
C THR A 232 1.13 23.24 13.53
N ILE A 233 -0.15 23.33 13.18
CA ILE A 233 -1.20 22.49 13.76
C ILE A 233 -0.91 21.02 13.42
N VAL A 234 -0.85 20.19 14.46
CA VAL A 234 -0.58 18.76 14.44
C VAL A 234 -1.80 17.92 14.86
N GLY A 235 -2.94 18.55 15.16
CA GLY A 235 -4.17 17.84 15.54
C GLY A 235 -5.31 18.78 15.89
N CYS A 236 -6.55 18.28 15.80
CA CYS A 236 -7.74 19.01 16.20
C CYS A 236 -8.83 18.07 16.74
N GLU A 237 -9.41 18.38 17.90
CA GLU A 237 -10.38 17.51 18.59
C GLU A 237 -11.51 18.36 19.19
N PHE A 238 -12.76 17.92 19.03
CA PHE A 238 -13.89 18.56 19.71
C PHE A 238 -13.97 18.13 21.17
N HIS A 239 -14.37 19.06 22.03
CA HIS A 239 -14.64 18.77 23.43
C HIS A 239 -15.82 17.77 23.53
N PRO A 240 -15.72 16.72 24.36
CA PRO A 240 -16.73 15.64 24.40
C PRO A 240 -18.11 16.11 24.89
N CYS A 241 -18.16 16.99 25.91
CA CYS A 241 -19.43 17.42 26.52
C CYS A 241 -19.93 18.81 26.10
N ILE A 242 -19.04 19.70 25.65
CA ILE A 242 -19.37 21.10 25.36
C ILE A 242 -19.44 21.27 23.84
N GLY A 243 -20.66 21.30 23.32
CA GLY A 243 -20.90 21.50 21.88
C GLY A 243 -20.18 22.75 21.36
N LYS A 244 -19.63 22.64 20.14
CA LYS A 244 -18.91 23.71 19.42
C LYS A 244 -17.56 24.13 20.01
N LEU A 245 -17.16 23.65 21.18
CA LEU A 245 -15.82 23.85 21.71
C LEU A 245 -14.87 22.80 21.11
N PHE A 246 -13.73 23.24 20.62
CA PHE A 246 -12.70 22.36 20.08
C PHE A 246 -11.30 22.86 20.42
N LEU A 247 -10.36 21.93 20.41
CA LEU A 247 -8.94 22.12 20.57
C LEU A 247 -8.26 22.08 19.20
N LEU A 248 -7.37 23.03 18.96
CA LEU A 248 -6.32 22.95 17.97
C LEU A 248 -4.98 22.77 18.69
N HIS A 249 -4.28 21.68 18.38
CA HIS A 249 -2.97 21.38 18.93
C HIS A 249 -1.91 21.74 17.89
N SER A 250 -1.03 22.70 18.19
CA SER A 250 0.17 22.98 17.39
C SER A 250 1.46 22.55 18.12
N ASP A 251 2.56 22.52 17.39
CA ASP A 251 3.88 22.19 17.94
C ASP A 251 4.38 23.20 19.00
N VAL A 252 3.82 24.41 19.03
CA VAL A 252 4.23 25.51 19.92
C VAL A 252 3.08 26.01 20.82
N LYS A 253 1.82 25.87 20.39
CA LYS A 253 0.66 26.48 21.07
C LYS A 253 -0.54 25.54 21.08
N LEU A 254 -1.28 25.55 22.18
CA LEU A 254 -2.61 24.96 22.29
C LEU A 254 -3.64 26.08 22.16
N THR A 255 -4.66 25.89 21.31
CA THR A 255 -5.71 26.89 21.07
C THR A 255 -7.07 26.24 21.30
N LEU A 256 -7.82 26.73 22.30
CA LEU A 256 -9.21 26.36 22.52
C LEU A 256 -10.11 27.40 21.84
N ALA A 257 -11.03 26.93 20.99
CA ALA A 257 -11.92 27.80 20.23
C ALA A 257 -13.36 27.29 20.31
N THR A 258 -14.31 28.22 20.35
CA THR A 258 -15.74 27.93 20.31
C THR A 258 -16.42 28.69 19.18
N ILE A 259 -17.52 28.14 18.68
CA ILE A 259 -18.29 28.72 17.57
C ILE A 259 -19.53 29.41 18.14
N HIS A 260 -19.63 30.72 17.92
CA HIS A 260 -20.82 31.50 18.25
C HIS A 260 -21.39 32.14 16.98
N GLY A 261 -22.49 31.57 16.47
CA GLY A 261 -23.08 31.99 15.20
C GLY A 261 -22.17 31.63 14.02
N ASP A 262 -21.75 32.64 13.27
CA ASP A 262 -20.81 32.61 12.14
C ASP A 262 -19.39 33.07 12.54
N ARG A 263 -19.13 33.26 13.84
CA ARG A 263 -17.84 33.74 14.35
C ARG A 263 -17.16 32.72 15.24
N LEU A 264 -15.84 32.68 15.09
CA LEU A 264 -14.95 31.95 15.99
C LEU A 264 -14.58 32.84 17.17
N ARG A 265 -14.72 32.30 18.37
CA ARG A 265 -14.21 32.92 19.59
C ARG A 265 -13.12 32.03 20.14
N GLU A 266 -11.89 32.50 20.07
CA GLU A 266 -10.77 31.88 20.77
C GLU A 266 -10.92 32.15 22.27
N ILE A 267 -10.93 31.07 23.05
CA ILE A 267 -10.85 31.13 24.49
C ILE A 267 -9.36 31.21 24.81
N TYR A 268 -8.82 32.43 24.73
CA TYR A 268 -7.49 32.68 25.24
C TYR A 268 -7.53 32.54 26.76
N PRO A 269 -6.64 31.74 27.38
CA PRO A 269 -6.40 31.88 28.80
C PRO A 269 -5.92 33.32 29.06
N GLN A 270 -6.51 33.99 30.05
CA GLN A 270 -6.15 35.37 30.43
C GLN A 270 -4.63 35.53 30.59
N GLU A 271 -4.11 36.69 30.17
CA GLU A 271 -2.68 37.00 29.89
C GLU A 271 -1.68 36.75 31.04
N ASP A 272 -2.12 36.46 32.26
CA ASP A 272 -1.25 36.24 33.42
C ASP A 272 -0.79 34.78 33.65
N HIS A 273 -0.99 33.85 32.71
CA HIS A 273 -0.67 32.42 32.94
C HIS A 273 0.14 31.69 31.84
N PRO A 274 0.97 30.69 32.21
CA PRO A 274 2.15 30.18 31.49
C PRO A 274 1.85 29.27 30.28
N MET A 275 0.75 29.51 29.57
CA MET A 275 0.44 28.81 28.32
C MET A 275 0.92 29.59 27.08
N THR A 276 1.21 30.89 27.20
CA THR A 276 1.79 31.73 26.13
C THR A 276 3.32 31.80 26.15
N SER A 277 3.98 31.44 27.26
CA SER A 277 5.45 31.39 27.39
C SER A 277 6.02 29.97 27.51
N CYS A 278 5.27 28.94 27.11
CA CYS A 278 5.84 27.59 27.06
C CYS A 278 6.77 27.48 25.85
N THR A 279 8.06 27.59 26.09
CA THR A 279 9.14 27.05 25.23
C THR A 279 9.09 25.51 25.07
N ARG A 280 7.96 24.88 25.43
CA ARG A 280 7.80 23.42 25.55
C ARG A 280 6.92 22.92 24.41
N ARG A 281 7.44 21.97 23.62
CA ARG A 281 6.68 21.34 22.54
C ARG A 281 5.74 20.27 23.12
N PHE A 282 4.44 20.51 23.01
CA PHE A 282 3.39 19.53 23.34
C PHE A 282 3.32 18.47 22.25
N ILE A 283 3.19 17.18 22.61
CA ILE A 283 3.20 16.07 21.64
C ILE A 283 1.93 15.22 21.69
N GLY A 284 1.26 15.15 22.84
CA GLY A 284 -0.03 14.46 22.99
C GLY A 284 -1.07 15.36 23.66
N ALA A 285 -2.32 15.25 23.24
CA ALA A 285 -3.46 15.91 23.85
C ALA A 285 -4.71 15.02 23.74
N THR A 286 -5.57 15.04 24.76
CA THR A 286 -6.87 14.34 24.75
C THR A 286 -7.80 14.94 25.82
N PHE A 287 -9.11 14.79 25.67
CA PHE A 287 -10.07 15.16 26.71
C PHE A 287 -10.37 14.00 27.66
N ALA A 288 -10.45 14.30 28.96
CA ALA A 288 -11.00 13.40 29.97
C ALA A 288 -12.54 13.41 29.95
N ASP A 289 -13.15 12.40 30.54
CA ASP A 289 -14.62 12.24 30.59
C ASP A 289 -15.33 13.42 31.31
N ASN A 290 -14.63 14.07 32.24
CA ASN A 290 -15.14 15.25 32.94
C ASN A 290 -15.04 16.55 32.10
N GLY A 291 -14.44 16.49 30.90
CA GLY A 291 -14.19 17.62 30.01
C GLY A 291 -12.86 18.34 30.22
N ASP A 292 -12.02 17.88 31.16
CA ASP A 292 -10.69 18.47 31.32
C ASP A 292 -9.77 18.07 30.16
N LEU A 293 -8.94 19.01 29.73
CA LEU A 293 -7.94 18.77 28.70
C LEU A 293 -6.68 18.20 29.36
N LEU A 294 -6.19 17.07 28.86
CA LEU A 294 -4.96 16.42 29.27
C LEU A 294 -3.90 16.59 28.19
N THR A 295 -2.69 17.00 28.56
CA THR A 295 -1.60 17.22 27.60
C THR A 295 -0.29 16.62 28.06
N GLY A 296 0.43 16.01 27.13
CA GLY A 296 1.76 15.43 27.30
C GLY A 296 2.83 16.27 26.61
N ASP A 297 3.92 16.57 27.31
CA ASP A 297 5.04 17.36 26.79
C ASP A 297 6.33 16.53 26.57
N LEU A 298 7.29 17.13 25.83
CA LEU A 298 8.64 16.57 25.63
C LEU A 298 9.42 16.38 26.95
N ASP A 299 9.07 17.14 27.99
CA ASP A 299 9.72 17.11 29.30
C ASP A 299 9.12 16.04 30.23
N SER A 300 8.44 15.05 29.64
CA SER A 300 7.83 13.91 30.34
C SER A 300 6.70 14.27 31.30
N ALA A 301 6.10 15.45 31.20
CA ALA A 301 5.02 15.87 32.09
C ALA A 301 3.63 15.66 31.49
N ILE A 302 2.68 15.33 32.36
CA ILE A 302 1.24 15.36 32.07
C ILE A 302 0.67 16.60 32.76
N THR A 303 -0.04 17.44 32.00
CA THR A 303 -0.68 18.65 32.51
C THR A 303 -2.19 18.59 32.28
N VAL A 304 -2.95 18.98 33.30
CA VAL A 304 -4.42 18.99 33.31
C VAL A 304 -4.90 20.43 33.24
N TRP A 305 -5.79 20.72 32.32
CA TRP A 305 -6.34 22.05 32.07
C TRP A 305 -7.86 22.02 32.16
N ASP A 306 -8.43 23.05 32.77
CA ASP A 306 -9.85 23.32 32.66
C ASP A 306 -10.13 23.89 31.26
N ALA A 307 -10.77 23.08 30.41
CA ALA A 307 -11.05 23.48 29.03
C ALA A 307 -12.05 24.65 28.92
N ARG A 308 -12.79 24.99 29.98
CA ARG A 308 -13.80 26.07 29.96
C ARG A 308 -13.17 27.46 30.08
N ASN A 309 -12.08 27.56 30.83
CA ASN A 309 -11.41 28.83 31.14
C ASN A 309 -9.91 28.83 30.81
N GLY A 310 -9.37 27.71 30.31
CA GLY A 310 -7.97 27.55 29.93
C GLY A 310 -6.99 27.50 31.11
N ARG A 311 -7.45 27.34 32.35
CA ARG A 311 -6.58 27.36 33.54
C ARG A 311 -5.95 26.00 33.79
N GLN A 312 -4.66 26.00 34.11
CA GLN A 312 -3.96 24.81 34.58
C GLN A 312 -4.49 24.40 35.95
N LYS A 313 -4.98 23.17 36.07
CA LYS A 313 -5.41 22.56 37.34
C LYS A 313 -4.24 21.87 38.04
N TYR A 314 -3.60 20.93 37.36
CA TYR A 314 -2.53 20.09 37.92
C TYR A 314 -1.42 19.84 36.90
N LYS A 315 -0.19 19.62 37.39
CA LYS A 315 0.96 19.19 36.57
C LYS A 315 1.72 18.07 37.25
N PHE A 316 1.76 16.91 36.61
CA PHE A 316 2.53 15.75 37.02
C PHE A 316 3.88 15.79 36.31
N LYS A 317 4.93 16.16 37.04
CA LYS A 317 6.30 16.09 36.54
C LYS A 317 6.73 14.62 36.48
N THR A 318 7.54 14.25 35.49
CA THR A 318 8.13 12.90 35.36
C THR A 318 7.11 11.76 35.30
N ALA A 319 6.10 11.89 34.45
CA ALA A 319 5.16 10.81 34.15
C ALA A 319 5.85 9.60 33.49
N HIS A 320 6.81 9.90 32.61
CA HIS A 320 7.63 8.96 31.84
C HIS A 320 9.12 9.29 32.00
N SER A 321 10.04 8.44 31.53
CA SER A 321 11.47 8.79 31.43
C SER A 321 11.84 9.41 30.07
N GLY A 322 10.86 9.53 29.17
CA GLY A 322 10.90 10.35 27.95
C GLY A 322 9.63 11.19 27.78
N GLY A 323 9.56 11.95 26.69
CA GLY A 323 8.37 12.75 26.38
C GLY A 323 7.10 11.89 26.23
N VAL A 324 5.96 12.41 26.68
CA VAL A 324 4.67 11.73 26.57
C VAL A 324 4.12 11.94 25.16
N THR A 325 4.13 10.89 24.34
CA THR A 325 3.86 11.01 22.89
C THR A 325 2.44 10.66 22.48
N LEU A 326 1.78 9.75 23.21
CA LEU A 326 0.39 9.35 22.95
C LEU A 326 -0.37 9.33 24.27
N MET A 327 -1.65 9.69 24.21
CA MET A 327 -2.56 9.73 25.35
C MET A 327 -3.95 9.29 24.90
N LEU A 328 -4.62 8.47 25.71
CA LEU A 328 -5.97 8.00 25.41
C LEU A 328 -6.75 7.77 26.71
N VAL A 329 -8.02 8.19 26.75
CA VAL A 329 -8.91 8.00 27.91
C VAL A 329 -9.98 6.95 27.59
N ASN A 330 -10.12 5.95 28.47
CA ASN A 330 -11.12 4.89 28.33
C ASN A 330 -12.50 5.34 28.86
N GLN A 331 -13.53 4.50 28.68
CA GLN A 331 -14.90 4.80 29.12
C GLN A 331 -15.06 4.89 30.65
N CYS A 332 -14.08 4.42 31.42
CA CYS A 332 -14.06 4.49 32.89
C CYS A 332 -13.27 5.72 33.40
N GLY A 333 -12.84 6.61 32.50
CA GLY A 333 -12.03 7.79 32.83
C GLY A 333 -10.56 7.50 33.12
N MET A 334 -10.08 6.27 32.94
CA MET A 334 -8.66 5.95 33.09
C MET A 334 -7.86 6.49 31.91
N LEU A 335 -6.72 7.09 32.21
CA LEU A 335 -5.80 7.62 31.22
C LEU A 335 -4.72 6.58 30.92
N PHE A 336 -4.41 6.41 29.65
CA PHE A 336 -3.32 5.59 29.16
C PHE A 336 -2.31 6.49 28.46
N THR A 337 -1.05 6.42 28.85
CA THR A 337 0.01 7.23 28.25
C THR A 337 1.13 6.36 27.72
N VAL A 338 1.65 6.75 26.56
CA VAL A 338 2.81 6.09 25.94
C VAL A 338 3.96 7.08 25.86
N GLY A 339 5.12 6.69 26.38
CA GLY A 339 6.32 7.52 26.34
C GLY A 339 7.19 7.22 25.12
N GLY A 340 7.68 8.29 24.49
CA GLY A 340 8.35 8.18 23.19
C GLY A 340 9.77 7.62 23.22
N ARG A 341 10.51 7.80 24.33
CA ARG A 341 11.87 7.25 24.49
C ARG A 341 11.87 5.97 25.33
N ASP A 342 10.96 5.87 26.29
CA ASP A 342 10.90 4.73 27.21
C ASP A 342 10.05 3.57 26.68
N GLN A 343 9.23 3.80 25.64
CA GLN A 343 8.33 2.82 25.01
C GLN A 343 7.45 2.08 26.01
N LYS A 344 7.06 2.78 27.09
CA LYS A 344 6.22 2.21 28.14
C LYS A 344 4.79 2.68 27.94
N LEU A 345 3.85 1.77 28.11
CA LEU A 345 2.45 2.09 28.36
C LEU A 345 2.27 2.19 29.87
N ILE A 346 1.78 3.34 30.33
CA ILE A 346 1.48 3.60 31.74
C ILE A 346 -0.01 3.87 31.86
N GLU A 347 -0.63 3.19 32.82
CA GLU A 347 -2.03 3.34 33.15
C GLU A 347 -2.18 4.29 34.34
N TRP A 348 -3.20 5.14 34.28
CA TRP A 348 -3.52 6.12 35.29
C TRP A 348 -4.98 5.97 35.65
N THR A 349 -5.29 6.01 36.95
CA THR A 349 -6.68 6.06 37.41
C THR A 349 -7.36 7.34 36.92
N SER A 350 -8.69 7.42 37.04
CA SER A 350 -9.46 8.64 36.77
C SER A 350 -9.03 9.83 37.63
N ASN A 351 -8.42 9.58 38.79
CA ASN A 351 -7.81 10.58 39.66
C ASN A 351 -6.33 10.85 39.33
N LEU A 352 -5.85 10.38 38.17
CA LEU A 352 -4.48 10.51 37.68
C LEU A 352 -3.43 9.96 38.66
N GLN A 353 -3.78 8.90 39.38
CA GLN A 353 -2.81 8.12 40.14
C GLN A 353 -2.23 7.04 39.23
N LYS A 354 -0.90 6.98 39.19
CA LYS A 354 -0.18 5.99 38.39
C LYS A 354 -0.46 4.58 38.91
N ILE A 355 -0.93 3.71 38.03
CA ILE A 355 -1.09 2.27 38.28
C ILE A 355 0.22 1.60 37.90
N CYS A 356 0.74 0.71 38.74
CA CYS A 356 2.07 0.10 38.57
C CYS A 356 2.15 -0.94 37.43
N ASN A 357 1.11 -1.11 36.62
CA ASN A 357 1.17 -1.94 35.42
C ASN A 357 1.91 -1.18 34.31
N ILE A 358 3.23 -1.39 34.26
CA ILE A 358 4.11 -0.91 33.19
C ILE A 358 4.27 -2.06 32.22
N ALA A 359 3.58 -2.00 31.09
CA ALA A 359 3.83 -2.95 30.02
C ALA A 359 4.97 -2.39 29.14
N GLN A 360 6.11 -3.07 29.15
CA GLN A 360 7.16 -2.81 28.16
C GLN A 360 6.73 -3.48 26.85
N ILE A 361 6.51 -2.68 25.82
CA ILE A 361 5.82 -3.13 24.61
C ILE A 361 6.79 -3.77 23.61
N SER A 362 8.09 -3.49 23.74
CA SER A 362 9.12 -4.12 22.93
C SER A 362 10.47 -4.19 23.66
N ASP A 363 11.22 -5.27 23.41
CA ASP A 363 12.64 -5.39 23.77
C ASP A 363 13.54 -4.61 22.81
N GLN A 364 12.99 -4.19 21.67
CA GLN A 364 13.69 -3.46 20.62
C GLN A 364 13.19 -2.02 20.54
N HIS A 365 14.06 -1.09 20.17
CA HIS A 365 13.85 0.38 20.17
C HIS A 365 12.78 0.90 19.17
N CYS A 366 11.66 0.22 19.00
CA CYS A 366 10.58 0.58 18.08
C CYS A 366 9.59 1.54 18.75
N LYS A 367 9.29 2.67 18.10
CA LYS A 367 8.37 3.69 18.63
C LYS A 367 6.92 3.28 18.44
N ILE A 368 6.09 3.51 19.44
CA ILE A 368 4.64 3.37 19.27
C ILE A 368 4.09 4.64 18.62
N LYS A 369 3.27 4.45 17.58
CA LYS A 369 2.71 5.50 16.72
C LYS A 369 1.22 5.71 16.90
N SER A 370 0.49 4.68 17.33
CA SER A 370 -0.95 4.75 17.58
C SER A 370 -1.35 3.85 18.75
N ILE A 371 -2.42 4.24 19.43
CA ILE A 371 -3.07 3.48 20.50
C ILE A 371 -4.60 3.58 20.34
N THR A 372 -5.31 2.48 20.52
CA THR A 372 -6.78 2.47 20.53
C THR A 372 -7.33 1.38 21.45
N PHE A 373 -8.54 1.57 21.98
CA PHE A 373 -9.21 0.56 22.83
C PHE A 373 -10.00 -0.40 21.97
N GLY A 374 -9.95 -1.68 22.32
CA GLY A 374 -10.79 -2.73 21.77
C GLY A 374 -12.11 -2.92 22.52
N ASN A 375 -12.64 -4.13 22.46
CA ASN A 375 -13.80 -4.49 23.26
C ASN A 375 -13.39 -4.85 24.69
N GLY A 376 -14.15 -4.37 25.68
CA GLY A 376 -13.85 -4.61 27.09
C GLY A 376 -12.57 -3.92 27.55
N GLU A 377 -11.59 -4.67 28.04
CA GLU A 377 -10.29 -4.17 28.55
C GLU A 377 -9.17 -4.23 27.49
N GLU A 378 -9.52 -4.48 26.24
CA GLU A 378 -8.55 -4.65 25.17
C GLU A 378 -7.85 -3.34 24.78
N ILE A 379 -6.56 -3.44 24.48
CA ILE A 379 -5.76 -2.32 23.98
C ILE A 379 -5.00 -2.77 22.74
N PHE A 380 -5.08 -1.96 21.68
CA PHE A 380 -4.29 -2.12 20.49
C PHE A 380 -3.21 -1.04 20.41
N LEU A 381 -2.00 -1.46 20.09
CA LEU A 381 -0.84 -0.60 19.89
C LEU A 381 -0.27 -0.82 18.50
N ALA A 382 0.05 0.28 17.83
CA ALA A 382 0.69 0.23 16.53
C ALA A 382 2.10 0.77 16.60
N THR A 383 3.06 0.04 16.07
CA THR A 383 4.50 0.32 16.17
C THR A 383 5.05 0.95 14.89
N GLU A 384 6.21 1.59 14.98
CA GLU A 384 6.89 2.28 13.87
C GLU A 384 7.31 1.34 12.74
N ASP A 385 7.58 0.06 13.03
CA ASP A 385 7.87 -0.95 12.01
C ASP A 385 6.64 -1.54 11.33
N GLY A 386 5.43 -1.20 11.79
CA GLY A 386 4.18 -1.60 11.16
C GLY A 386 3.42 -2.72 11.88
N ARG A 387 3.84 -3.19 13.07
CA ARG A 387 3.09 -4.22 13.81
C ARG A 387 1.86 -3.61 14.46
N VAL A 388 0.82 -4.42 14.60
CA VAL A 388 -0.28 -4.14 15.52
C VAL A 388 -0.32 -5.21 16.60
N LEU A 389 -0.19 -4.76 17.83
CA LEU A 389 -0.18 -5.58 19.03
C LEU A 389 -1.50 -5.42 19.77
N ARG A 390 -2.06 -6.51 20.29
CA ARG A 390 -3.27 -6.53 21.13
C ARG A 390 -2.90 -7.00 22.53
N ARG A 391 -3.51 -6.38 23.53
CA ARG A 391 -3.48 -6.85 24.92
C ARG A 391 -4.90 -7.15 25.36
N THR A 392 -5.19 -8.40 25.73
CA THR A 392 -6.50 -8.85 26.21
C THR A 392 -6.56 -9.04 27.72
N THR A 393 -5.41 -9.25 28.36
CA THR A 393 -5.30 -9.65 29.76
C THR A 393 -4.54 -8.62 30.61
N LEU A 394 -4.87 -8.57 31.91
CA LEU A 394 -4.18 -7.77 32.93
C LEU A 394 -2.76 -8.25 33.22
N ASP A 395 -2.36 -9.42 32.70
CA ASP A 395 -1.00 -9.96 32.84
C ASP A 395 0.05 -9.18 32.03
N GLY A 396 -0.39 -8.22 31.22
CA GLY A 396 0.47 -7.27 30.51
C GLY A 396 1.04 -7.81 29.21
N LYS A 397 0.66 -9.01 28.75
CA LYS A 397 1.21 -9.61 27.53
C LYS A 397 0.55 -9.07 26.27
N PHE A 398 1.38 -8.76 25.28
CA PHE A 398 0.93 -8.37 23.95
C PHE A 398 1.02 -9.56 22.99
N GLU A 399 -0.06 -9.80 22.25
CA GLU A 399 -0.10 -10.70 21.09
C GLU A 399 -0.05 -9.88 19.80
N GLU A 400 0.60 -10.40 18.76
CA GLU A 400 0.67 -9.74 17.47
C GLU A 400 -0.54 -10.14 16.62
N VAL A 401 -1.40 -9.16 16.29
CA VAL A 401 -2.63 -9.39 15.51
C VAL A 401 -2.46 -9.05 14.04
N ILE A 402 -1.62 -8.06 13.73
CA ILE A 402 -1.20 -7.75 12.37
C ILE A 402 0.32 -7.87 12.35
N PRO A 403 0.84 -8.98 11.81
CA PRO A 403 2.27 -9.13 11.69
C PRO A 403 2.82 -8.14 10.68
N THR A 404 3.93 -7.50 11.01
CA THR A 404 4.71 -6.75 10.03
C THR A 404 5.98 -7.49 9.69
N VAL A 405 6.43 -7.27 8.47
CA VAL A 405 7.82 -7.49 8.09
C VAL A 405 8.39 -6.08 7.98
N GLU A 406 9.37 -5.75 8.82
CA GLU A 406 9.97 -4.41 8.87
C GLU A 406 10.17 -3.83 7.46
N SER A 407 9.78 -2.56 7.28
CA SER A 407 9.95 -1.80 6.02
C SER A 407 9.54 -2.59 4.76
N ILE A 408 8.25 -2.89 4.62
CA ILE A 408 7.66 -3.40 3.38
C ILE A 408 7.92 -2.35 2.29
N SER A 409 8.96 -2.56 1.50
CA SER A 409 9.19 -1.91 0.20
C SER A 409 9.62 -3.01 -0.76
N PRO A 410 8.73 -3.96 -1.06
CA PRO A 410 9.00 -5.11 -1.88
C PRO A 410 9.45 -4.67 -3.27
N ARG A 411 10.67 -5.06 -3.62
CA ARG A 411 11.31 -4.73 -4.90
C ARG A 411 11.02 -5.78 -5.96
N CYS A 412 11.00 -7.06 -5.58
CA CYS A 412 10.76 -8.17 -6.47
C CYS A 412 9.91 -9.26 -5.80
N LEU A 413 9.29 -10.09 -6.62
CA LEU A 413 8.31 -11.12 -6.25
C LEU A 413 8.52 -12.35 -7.12
N ALA A 414 8.29 -13.55 -6.57
CA ALA A 414 8.10 -14.77 -7.33
C ALA A 414 6.96 -15.61 -6.74
N ILE A 415 6.30 -16.39 -7.58
CA ILE A 415 5.15 -17.24 -7.22
C ILE A 415 5.62 -18.68 -7.09
N HIS A 416 5.11 -19.39 -6.09
CA HIS A 416 5.36 -20.81 -5.94
C HIS A 416 4.60 -21.60 -7.04
N PRO A 417 5.23 -22.51 -7.78
CA PRO A 417 4.63 -23.15 -8.96
C PRO A 417 3.47 -24.10 -8.64
N LEU A 418 3.46 -24.72 -7.45
CA LEU A 418 2.47 -25.76 -7.09
C LEU A 418 1.52 -25.39 -5.94
N LEU A 419 1.79 -24.31 -5.21
CA LEU A 419 1.06 -23.93 -4.00
C LEU A 419 0.66 -22.47 -4.12
N LEU A 420 -0.43 -22.08 -3.46
CA LEU A 420 -0.86 -20.69 -3.38
C LEU A 420 0.03 -19.91 -2.40
N ARG A 421 1.31 -19.77 -2.74
CA ARG A 421 2.35 -19.10 -1.96
C ARG A 421 3.16 -18.19 -2.87
N PHE A 422 3.76 -17.18 -2.27
CA PHE A 422 4.66 -16.29 -2.98
C PHE A 422 5.80 -15.83 -2.08
N ILE A 423 6.90 -15.42 -2.69
CA ILE A 423 8.05 -14.84 -2.01
C ILE A 423 8.27 -13.42 -2.49
N SER A 424 8.45 -12.50 -1.55
CA SER A 424 8.82 -11.11 -1.82
C SER A 424 10.22 -10.83 -1.29
N CYS A 425 10.98 -9.95 -1.97
CA CYS A 425 12.19 -9.36 -1.40
C CYS A 425 12.03 -7.85 -1.23
N ASN A 426 12.33 -7.35 -0.04
CA ASN A 426 12.40 -5.92 0.25
C ASN A 426 13.71 -5.31 -0.26
N ARG A 427 13.75 -3.97 -0.38
CA ARG A 427 14.94 -3.22 -0.84
C ARG A 427 16.18 -3.36 0.08
N ASP A 428 15.95 -3.67 1.35
CA ASP A 428 16.96 -3.96 2.37
C ASP A 428 17.54 -5.39 2.26
N GLY A 429 16.96 -6.25 1.42
CA GLY A 429 17.40 -7.62 1.22
C GLY A 429 16.70 -8.66 2.09
N ARG A 430 15.61 -8.30 2.77
CA ARG A 430 14.77 -9.26 3.49
C ARG A 430 13.87 -10.03 2.53
N LEU A 431 14.02 -11.34 2.51
CA LEU A 431 13.16 -12.27 1.79
C LEU A 431 12.05 -12.77 2.71
N THR A 432 10.83 -12.82 2.19
CA THR A 432 9.66 -13.25 2.96
C THR A 432 8.77 -14.17 2.15
N ILE A 433 8.42 -15.33 2.71
CA ILE A 433 7.44 -16.26 2.17
C ILE A 433 6.08 -16.02 2.81
N TRP A 434 5.08 -15.91 1.95
CA TRP A 434 3.69 -15.67 2.30
C TRP A 434 2.82 -16.83 1.85
N ASP A 435 1.84 -17.15 2.67
CA ASP A 435 0.71 -17.96 2.27
C ASP A 435 -0.39 -17.06 1.69
N GLY A 436 -0.74 -17.29 0.43
CA GLY A 436 -1.82 -16.57 -0.25
C GLY A 436 -3.21 -17.05 0.18
N ALA A 437 -3.34 -18.31 0.61
CA ALA A 437 -4.62 -18.88 1.03
C ALA A 437 -4.99 -18.41 2.45
N SER A 438 -4.08 -18.61 3.40
CA SER A 438 -4.25 -18.19 4.79
C SER A 438 -3.83 -16.75 5.05
N LYS A 439 -3.32 -16.03 4.03
CA LYS A 439 -2.98 -14.59 4.08
C LYS A 439 -2.02 -14.24 5.23
N SER A 440 -1.09 -15.14 5.51
CA SER A 440 -0.17 -15.04 6.64
C SER A 440 1.30 -15.12 6.21
N LEU A 441 2.16 -14.60 7.07
CA LEU A 441 3.59 -14.80 7.01
C LEU A 441 3.92 -16.28 7.33
N ILE A 442 4.75 -16.92 6.52
CA ILE A 442 5.27 -18.28 6.80
C ILE A 442 6.67 -18.19 7.42
N SER A 443 7.60 -17.52 6.74
CA SER A 443 9.01 -17.45 7.12
C SER A 443 9.67 -16.25 6.45
N TYR A 444 10.79 -15.78 7.00
CA TYR A 444 11.60 -14.74 6.39
C TYR A 444 13.09 -14.97 6.68
N VAL A 445 13.95 -14.36 5.87
CA VAL A 445 15.40 -14.36 6.05
C VAL A 445 16.01 -13.04 5.57
N ASP A 446 16.99 -12.52 6.32
CA ASP A 446 17.73 -11.33 5.94
C ASP A 446 19.01 -11.70 5.20
N LEU A 447 19.05 -11.44 3.89
CA LEU A 447 20.25 -11.69 3.08
C LEU A 447 21.29 -10.57 3.19
N ASN A 448 20.89 -9.39 3.68
CA ASN A 448 21.71 -8.16 3.69
C ASN A 448 22.32 -7.85 2.31
N LYS A 449 21.58 -8.16 1.23
CA LYS A 449 21.96 -7.94 -0.16
C LYS A 449 20.88 -7.19 -0.91
N HIS A 450 21.28 -6.33 -1.83
CA HIS A 450 20.35 -5.63 -2.73
C HIS A 450 19.84 -6.56 -3.84
N CYS A 451 18.81 -7.34 -3.53
CA CYS A 451 18.15 -8.22 -4.48
C CYS A 451 17.36 -7.40 -5.52
N GLN A 452 17.39 -7.84 -6.79
CA GLN A 452 16.71 -7.22 -7.92
C GLN A 452 15.62 -8.09 -8.51
N THR A 453 15.79 -9.42 -8.48
CA THR A 453 14.88 -10.37 -9.13
C THR A 453 14.86 -11.70 -8.40
N LEU A 454 13.77 -12.44 -8.55
CA LEU A 454 13.53 -13.73 -7.93
C LEU A 454 12.93 -14.69 -8.96
N ALA A 455 13.27 -15.97 -8.86
CA ALA A 455 12.62 -17.03 -9.62
C ALA A 455 12.44 -18.25 -8.72
N TRP A 456 11.24 -18.84 -8.73
CA TRP A 456 11.01 -20.12 -8.08
C TRP A 456 11.29 -21.25 -9.07
N GLN A 457 11.99 -22.29 -8.61
CA GLN A 457 12.19 -23.51 -9.40
C GLN A 457 10.85 -24.22 -9.63
N ASN A 458 10.62 -24.84 -10.79
CA ASN A 458 9.31 -25.42 -11.14
C ASN A 458 8.91 -26.58 -10.21
N SER A 459 9.91 -27.31 -9.69
CA SER A 459 9.74 -28.33 -8.65
C SER A 459 9.21 -27.78 -7.32
N GLY A 460 9.35 -26.48 -7.09
CA GLY A 460 9.04 -25.82 -5.82
C GLY A 460 10.12 -25.95 -4.75
N GLN A 461 11.25 -26.62 -5.02
CA GLN A 461 12.27 -26.95 -4.01
C GLN A 461 13.31 -25.87 -3.77
N ALA A 462 13.59 -25.03 -4.76
CA ALA A 462 14.60 -23.98 -4.65
C ALA A 462 14.13 -22.63 -5.19
N ILE A 463 14.79 -21.57 -4.75
CA ILE A 463 14.54 -20.19 -5.14
C ILE A 463 15.86 -19.57 -5.61
N ALA A 464 15.87 -19.01 -6.80
CA ALA A 464 16.98 -18.22 -7.31
C ALA A 464 16.79 -16.73 -6.97
N VAL A 465 17.87 -16.10 -6.52
CA VAL A 465 17.90 -14.68 -6.14
C VAL A 465 18.98 -13.97 -6.93
N GLY A 466 18.63 -12.94 -7.69
CA GLY A 466 19.57 -12.13 -8.46
C GLY A 466 19.81 -10.79 -7.79
N CYS A 467 21.08 -10.39 -7.62
CA CYS A 467 21.46 -9.19 -6.89
C CYS A 467 22.02 -8.09 -7.79
N LYS A 468 22.00 -6.86 -7.28
CA LYS A 468 22.50 -5.66 -7.96
C LYS A 468 24.02 -5.68 -8.18
N ASP A 469 24.75 -6.36 -7.31
CA ASP A 469 26.21 -6.52 -7.41
C ASP A 469 26.64 -7.58 -8.43
N GLY A 470 25.68 -8.22 -9.12
CA GLY A 470 25.93 -9.29 -10.07
C GLY A 470 26.08 -10.67 -9.44
N SER A 471 25.98 -10.78 -8.11
CA SER A 471 25.87 -12.08 -7.46
C SER A 471 24.47 -12.66 -7.61
N TRP A 472 24.39 -13.98 -7.72
CA TRP A 472 23.13 -14.70 -7.57
C TRP A 472 23.29 -15.90 -6.65
N LEU A 473 22.18 -16.28 -6.02
CA LEU A 473 22.10 -17.28 -4.98
C LEU A 473 21.00 -18.28 -5.31
N ILE A 474 21.19 -19.53 -4.90
CA ILE A 474 20.11 -20.51 -4.81
C ILE A 474 19.85 -20.77 -3.33
N LEU A 475 18.58 -20.70 -2.94
CA LEU A 475 18.09 -20.93 -1.58
C LEU A 475 17.13 -22.11 -1.57
N ASP A 476 17.08 -22.83 -0.46
CA ASP A 476 16.02 -23.81 -0.22
C ASP A 476 14.67 -23.10 -0.06
N SER A 477 13.61 -23.73 -0.58
CA SER A 477 12.23 -23.24 -0.57
C SER A 477 11.67 -22.99 0.84
N SER A 478 12.16 -23.70 1.86
CA SER A 478 11.74 -23.49 3.25
C SER A 478 12.38 -22.27 3.92
N LEU A 479 13.47 -21.72 3.34
CA LEU A 479 14.37 -20.74 3.94
C LEU A 479 15.00 -21.18 5.29
N ALA A 480 14.77 -22.42 5.75
CA ALA A 480 15.23 -22.88 7.07
C ALA A 480 16.72 -23.19 7.09
N ASN A 481 17.25 -23.74 5.99
CA ASN A 481 18.67 -23.99 5.80
C ASN A 481 19.16 -23.16 4.62
N ILE A 482 19.76 -22.01 4.90
CA ILE A 482 20.37 -21.17 3.87
C ILE A 482 21.67 -21.83 3.40
N THR A 483 21.59 -22.88 2.58
CA THR A 483 22.74 -23.34 1.79
C THR A 483 23.00 -22.31 0.71
N THR A 484 23.64 -21.21 1.11
CA THR A 484 24.03 -20.14 0.20
C THR A 484 25.15 -20.67 -0.69
N THR A 485 24.82 -21.15 -1.88
CA THR A 485 25.82 -21.28 -2.93
C THR A 485 25.79 -20.00 -3.75
N CYS A 486 26.74 -19.10 -3.47
CA CYS A 486 27.04 -17.99 -4.36
C CYS A 486 27.73 -18.60 -5.58
N CYS A 487 26.98 -18.80 -6.67
CA CYS A 487 27.50 -19.54 -7.81
C CYS A 487 28.49 -18.71 -8.63
N CYS A 488 28.29 -17.38 -8.76
CA CYS A 488 29.16 -16.49 -9.53
C CYS A 488 28.95 -15.02 -9.13
N VAL A 489 30.01 -14.21 -9.15
CA VAL A 489 29.91 -12.74 -9.13
C VAL A 489 30.07 -12.24 -10.57
N LEU A 490 28.94 -11.92 -11.22
CA LEU A 490 28.96 -11.14 -12.45
C LEU A 490 29.38 -9.70 -12.10
N LYS A 491 29.92 -8.94 -13.06
CA LYS A 491 30.35 -7.54 -12.82
C LYS A 491 29.21 -6.52 -12.97
N THR A 492 28.00 -6.99 -13.22
CA THR A 492 26.85 -6.22 -13.70
C THR A 492 25.59 -6.67 -12.96
N SER A 493 24.66 -5.74 -12.75
CA SER A 493 23.43 -6.03 -12.01
C SER A 493 22.58 -7.06 -12.76
N ILE A 494 22.09 -8.06 -12.02
CA ILE A 494 21.16 -9.04 -12.56
C ILE A 494 19.77 -8.42 -12.60
N THR A 495 19.09 -8.56 -13.74
CA THR A 495 17.78 -7.94 -14.00
C THR A 495 16.66 -8.97 -14.06
N CYS A 496 16.95 -10.17 -14.55
CA CYS A 496 15.97 -11.26 -14.64
C CYS A 496 16.62 -12.64 -14.50
N LEU A 497 15.84 -13.59 -14.00
CA LEU A 497 16.20 -14.98 -13.78
C LEU A 497 15.06 -15.87 -14.23
N GLU A 498 15.37 -16.99 -14.88
CA GLU A 498 14.34 -17.97 -15.23
C GLU A 498 14.89 -19.40 -15.32
N PHE A 499 14.25 -20.32 -14.60
CA PHE A 499 14.54 -21.74 -14.70
C PHE A 499 13.95 -22.32 -16.00
N SER A 500 14.71 -23.23 -16.62
CA SER A 500 14.23 -24.12 -17.69
C SER A 500 13.09 -25.03 -17.20
N GLN A 501 12.36 -25.66 -18.12
CA GLN A 501 11.20 -26.50 -17.80
C GLN A 501 11.53 -27.70 -16.90
N SER A 502 12.68 -28.32 -17.13
CA SER A 502 13.25 -29.46 -16.41
C SER A 502 14.02 -29.07 -15.15
N ASP A 503 14.13 -27.77 -14.85
CA ASP A 503 14.91 -27.20 -13.74
C ASP A 503 16.43 -27.49 -13.77
N ASN A 504 16.94 -28.09 -14.85
CA ASN A 504 18.37 -28.41 -15.00
C ASN A 504 19.22 -27.22 -15.47
N LYS A 505 18.58 -26.18 -16.02
CA LYS A 505 19.25 -24.95 -16.47
C LYS A 505 18.60 -23.71 -15.86
N LEU A 506 19.42 -22.70 -15.62
CA LEU A 506 19.02 -21.36 -15.19
C LEU A 506 19.52 -20.32 -16.19
N ALA A 507 18.60 -19.52 -16.71
CA ALA A 507 18.91 -18.36 -17.53
C ALA A 507 19.04 -17.12 -16.64
N VAL A 508 20.09 -16.33 -16.87
CA VAL A 508 20.40 -15.10 -16.12
C VAL A 508 20.64 -13.97 -17.12
N GLY A 509 19.83 -12.90 -17.01
CA GLY A 509 19.99 -11.69 -17.81
C GLY A 509 20.55 -10.54 -16.96
N ASP A 510 21.39 -9.71 -17.58
CA ASP A 510 22.02 -8.57 -16.90
C ASP A 510 21.69 -7.21 -17.53
N THR A 511 22.13 -6.14 -16.85
CA THR A 511 21.97 -4.75 -17.32
C THR A 511 22.75 -4.43 -18.59
N ASN A 512 23.77 -5.21 -18.93
CA ASN A 512 24.59 -5.00 -20.13
C ASN A 512 24.05 -5.77 -21.34
N GLY A 513 22.85 -6.37 -21.24
CA GLY A 513 22.26 -7.07 -22.35
C GLY A 513 22.85 -8.46 -22.61
N THR A 514 23.56 -9.04 -21.64
CA THR A 514 24.18 -10.36 -21.77
C THR A 514 23.27 -11.41 -21.13
N LEU A 515 23.01 -12.48 -21.88
CA LEU A 515 22.32 -13.68 -21.40
C LEU A 515 23.36 -14.73 -21.04
N TYR A 516 23.25 -15.29 -19.83
CA TYR A 516 24.08 -16.39 -19.33
C TYR A 516 23.20 -17.60 -19.07
N ILE A 517 23.64 -18.78 -19.52
CA ILE A 517 22.97 -20.05 -19.21
C ILE A 517 23.87 -20.88 -18.31
N TYR A 518 23.32 -21.25 -17.16
CA TYR A 518 23.96 -22.14 -16.21
C TYR A 518 23.27 -23.51 -16.23
N GLN A 519 24.03 -24.57 -16.00
CA GLN A 519 23.53 -25.94 -15.89
C GLN A 519 23.82 -26.52 -14.50
N LEU A 520 22.80 -27.11 -13.89
CA LEU A 520 22.88 -27.84 -12.63
C LEU A 520 23.69 -29.13 -12.84
N GLN A 521 24.75 -29.31 -12.05
CA GLN A 521 25.61 -30.50 -12.10
C GLN A 521 25.22 -31.52 -11.03
N SER A 522 25.02 -31.07 -9.80
CA SER A 522 24.72 -31.95 -8.68
C SER A 522 23.88 -31.25 -7.60
N GLY A 523 23.03 -32.03 -6.92
CA GLY A 523 22.12 -31.51 -5.89
C GLY A 523 21.16 -30.46 -6.44
N HIS A 524 21.01 -29.35 -5.72
CA HIS A 524 20.14 -28.24 -6.11
C HIS A 524 20.89 -26.91 -6.27
N THR A 525 22.19 -26.88 -6.00
CA THR A 525 22.93 -25.62 -5.82
C THR A 525 24.21 -25.51 -6.63
N ASP A 526 24.69 -26.61 -7.23
CA ASP A 526 25.95 -26.61 -7.98
C ASP A 526 25.71 -26.37 -9.47
N TYR A 527 25.92 -25.12 -9.91
CA TYR A 527 25.68 -24.67 -11.27
C TYR A 527 26.98 -24.27 -11.96
N ILE A 528 27.17 -24.73 -13.19
CA ILE A 528 28.29 -24.34 -14.05
C ILE A 528 27.81 -23.50 -15.23
N LEU A 529 28.64 -22.54 -15.67
CA LEU A 529 28.33 -21.73 -16.84
C LEU A 529 28.46 -22.59 -18.12
N LEU A 530 27.35 -22.77 -18.83
CA LEU A 530 27.30 -23.48 -20.11
C LEU A 530 27.71 -22.55 -21.27
N GLY A 531 27.24 -21.29 -21.24
CA GLY A 531 27.49 -20.33 -22.31
C GLY A 531 26.93 -18.95 -22.02
N LYS A 532 27.32 -17.98 -22.85
CA LYS A 532 26.81 -16.61 -22.81
C LYS A 532 26.69 -16.00 -24.21
N THR A 533 25.74 -15.10 -24.39
CA THR A 533 25.55 -14.36 -25.64
C THR A 533 26.57 -13.22 -25.77
N LYS A 534 26.64 -12.62 -26.97
CA LYS A 534 27.26 -11.30 -27.13
C LYS A 534 26.36 -10.26 -26.45
N PRO A 535 26.93 -9.26 -25.74
CA PRO A 535 26.14 -8.22 -25.09
C PRO A 535 25.26 -7.45 -26.09
N LEU A 536 23.97 -7.31 -25.77
CA LEU A 536 23.06 -6.42 -26.47
C LEU A 536 23.31 -4.95 -26.06
N LYS A 537 22.63 -4.01 -26.73
CA LYS A 537 22.79 -2.57 -26.44
C LYS A 537 22.03 -2.10 -25.19
N CYS A 538 21.11 -2.92 -24.68
CA CYS A 538 20.20 -2.57 -23.59
C CYS A 538 20.03 -3.75 -22.65
N ALA A 539 19.66 -3.46 -21.40
CA ALA A 539 19.39 -4.44 -20.37
C ALA A 539 18.32 -5.45 -20.81
N ILE A 540 18.53 -6.74 -20.51
CA ILE A 540 17.49 -7.76 -20.65
C ILE A 540 16.52 -7.61 -19.47
N GLN A 541 15.22 -7.55 -19.73
CA GLN A 541 14.18 -7.41 -18.69
C GLN A 541 13.41 -8.72 -18.49
N TYR A 542 13.20 -9.48 -19.55
CA TYR A 542 12.45 -10.73 -19.52
C TYR A 542 13.15 -11.80 -20.34
N ILE A 543 12.95 -13.04 -19.92
CA ILE A 543 13.41 -14.26 -20.58
C ILE A 543 12.19 -15.17 -20.63
N ASP A 544 12.04 -15.92 -21.72
CA ASP A 544 11.16 -17.09 -21.77
C ASP A 544 11.89 -18.27 -22.44
N TRP A 545 11.79 -19.44 -21.83
CA TRP A 545 12.16 -20.71 -22.43
C TRP A 545 11.04 -21.25 -23.33
N SER A 546 11.40 -21.94 -24.41
CA SER A 546 10.45 -22.84 -25.06
C SER A 546 10.17 -24.05 -24.20
N ASP A 547 8.98 -24.62 -24.34
CA ASP A 547 8.53 -25.78 -23.54
C ASP A 547 9.44 -27.01 -23.73
N ASN A 548 10.02 -27.15 -24.92
CA ASN A 548 11.00 -28.18 -25.26
C ASN A 548 12.47 -27.81 -24.97
N GLU A 549 12.71 -26.64 -24.37
CA GLU A 549 14.03 -26.09 -24.01
C GLU A 549 15.05 -25.91 -25.15
N GLN A 550 14.60 -25.94 -26.41
CA GLN A 550 15.47 -25.75 -27.58
C GLN A 550 15.68 -24.28 -27.92
N LEU A 551 14.72 -23.43 -27.55
CA LEU A 551 14.70 -22.01 -27.90
C LEU A 551 14.62 -21.18 -26.63
N LEU A 552 15.20 -20.00 -26.72
CA LEU A 552 15.09 -18.94 -25.74
C LEU A 552 14.68 -17.67 -26.47
N ARG A 553 13.86 -16.86 -25.81
CA ARG A 553 13.67 -15.47 -26.21
C ARG A 553 13.97 -14.56 -25.04
N THR A 554 14.51 -13.39 -25.35
CA THR A 554 14.76 -12.34 -24.37
C THR A 554 14.14 -11.04 -24.85
N GLN A 555 13.60 -10.27 -23.91
CA GLN A 555 13.09 -8.94 -24.18
C GLN A 555 13.94 -7.90 -23.48
N THR A 556 14.38 -6.88 -24.22
CA THR A 556 15.15 -5.77 -23.67
C THR A 556 14.26 -4.65 -23.10
N GLU A 557 14.85 -3.70 -22.38
CA GLU A 557 14.18 -2.50 -21.85
C GLU A 557 13.43 -1.67 -22.92
N ASN A 558 13.91 -1.72 -24.16
CA ASN A 558 13.30 -1.06 -25.33
C ASN A 558 12.25 -1.93 -26.04
N ALA A 559 11.79 -3.01 -25.39
CA ALA A 559 10.80 -3.94 -25.92
C ALA A 559 11.25 -4.62 -27.23
N GLU A 560 12.55 -4.82 -27.42
CA GLU A 560 13.09 -5.63 -28.51
C GLU A 560 13.16 -7.09 -28.08
N ILE A 561 12.66 -8.01 -28.91
CA ILE A 561 12.74 -9.44 -28.65
C ILE A 561 13.85 -10.05 -29.51
N PHE A 562 14.77 -10.77 -28.86
CA PHE A 562 15.81 -11.56 -29.50
C PHE A 562 15.56 -13.04 -29.24
N TYR A 563 15.94 -13.89 -30.20
CA TYR A 563 15.75 -15.33 -30.14
C TYR A 563 17.09 -16.04 -30.21
N TYR A 564 17.24 -17.10 -29.44
CA TYR A 564 18.48 -17.87 -29.36
C TYR A 564 18.20 -19.36 -29.43
N ASN A 565 19.13 -20.09 -30.04
CA ASN A 565 19.14 -21.54 -29.99
C ASN A 565 19.83 -22.00 -28.70
N ALA A 566 19.04 -22.52 -27.75
CA ALA A 566 19.52 -22.94 -26.45
C ALA A 566 20.26 -24.29 -26.48
N SER A 567 20.09 -25.09 -27.53
CA SER A 567 20.82 -26.36 -27.72
C SER A 567 22.09 -26.21 -28.56
N ASN A 568 22.20 -25.15 -29.36
CA ASN A 568 23.36 -24.86 -30.20
C ASN A 568 24.13 -23.61 -29.74
N GLY A 569 24.64 -23.62 -28.50
CA GLY A 569 25.61 -22.62 -28.05
C GLY A 569 25.12 -21.17 -27.96
N LEU A 570 23.81 -20.92 -27.90
CA LEU A 570 23.19 -19.58 -27.84
C LEU A 570 23.43 -18.73 -29.09
N GLU A 571 23.46 -19.37 -30.27
CA GLU A 571 23.44 -18.65 -31.55
C GLU A 571 22.11 -17.89 -31.72
N GLU A 572 22.21 -16.64 -32.18
CA GLU A 572 21.05 -15.78 -32.42
C GLU A 572 20.28 -16.26 -33.66
N ILE A 573 18.97 -16.42 -33.50
CA ILE A 573 18.05 -16.85 -34.56
C ILE A 573 17.44 -15.61 -35.19
N THR A 574 17.75 -15.36 -36.46
CA THR A 574 17.20 -14.25 -37.24
C THR A 574 16.06 -14.67 -38.17
N THR A 575 15.89 -15.97 -38.43
CA THR A 575 14.89 -16.50 -39.36
C THR A 575 13.61 -16.92 -38.63
N GLN A 576 12.46 -16.38 -39.05
CA GLN A 576 11.16 -16.64 -38.43
C GLN A 576 10.63 -18.08 -38.60
N THR A 577 11.13 -18.84 -39.58
CA THR A 577 10.65 -20.22 -39.86
C THR A 577 10.84 -21.17 -38.68
N MET A 578 11.90 -21.00 -37.88
CA MET A 578 12.12 -21.79 -36.67
C MET A 578 11.23 -21.38 -35.50
N LEU A 579 10.58 -20.21 -35.57
CA LEU A 579 9.79 -19.61 -34.49
C LEU A 579 8.29 -19.84 -34.66
N HIS A 580 7.81 -20.10 -35.88
CA HIS A 580 6.39 -20.14 -36.22
C HIS A 580 5.56 -21.13 -35.37
N ASN A 581 6.16 -22.23 -34.92
CA ASN A 581 5.50 -23.26 -34.11
C ASN A 581 6.08 -23.36 -32.69
N ALA A 582 6.84 -22.37 -32.23
CA ALA A 582 7.45 -22.40 -30.91
C ALA A 582 6.36 -22.21 -29.84
N VAL A 583 6.25 -23.20 -28.96
CA VAL A 583 5.44 -23.10 -27.74
C VAL A 583 6.34 -22.64 -26.61
N TRP A 584 5.99 -21.51 -26.01
CA TRP A 584 6.72 -20.91 -24.91
C TRP A 584 6.16 -21.40 -23.57
N LYS A 585 7.07 -21.74 -22.65
CA LYS A 585 6.77 -22.12 -21.26
C LYS A 585 6.04 -20.98 -20.55
N THR A 586 6.56 -19.78 -20.72
CA THR A 586 6.13 -18.53 -20.10
C THR A 586 5.92 -17.48 -21.17
N GLU A 587 5.10 -16.47 -20.87
CA GLU A 587 4.82 -15.35 -21.78
C GLU A 587 5.28 -14.02 -21.16
N ASN A 588 6.45 -13.98 -20.52
CA ASN A 588 6.99 -12.78 -19.90
C ASN A 588 7.48 -11.76 -20.94
N CYS A 589 8.00 -12.21 -22.09
CA CYS A 589 8.37 -11.36 -23.22
C CYS A 589 7.12 -10.90 -23.99
N PHE A 590 6.45 -9.92 -23.42
CA PHE A 590 5.15 -9.47 -23.86
C PHE A 590 5.14 -8.57 -25.11
N ALA A 591 6.25 -8.11 -25.66
CA ALA A 591 6.27 -7.17 -26.79
C ALA A 591 6.00 -7.84 -28.15
N ASN A 592 4.86 -8.52 -28.26
CA ASN A 592 4.47 -9.34 -29.41
C ASN A 592 3.02 -9.03 -29.86
N LEU A 593 2.56 -9.70 -30.92
CA LEU A 593 1.22 -9.45 -31.49
C LEU A 593 0.08 -9.76 -30.50
N ASN A 594 0.24 -10.78 -29.65
CA ASN A 594 -0.82 -11.27 -28.77
C ASN A 594 -1.13 -10.34 -27.60
N THR A 595 -0.39 -9.26 -27.42
CA THR A 595 -0.60 -8.25 -26.37
C THR A 595 -0.76 -6.85 -26.95
N LEU A 596 -0.72 -6.73 -28.29
CA LEU A 596 -0.71 -5.47 -29.01
C LEU A 596 -1.86 -4.55 -28.60
N GLY A 597 -3.06 -5.10 -28.48
CA GLY A 597 -4.26 -4.36 -28.10
C GLY A 597 -4.19 -3.79 -26.68
N ALA A 598 -3.47 -4.45 -25.79
CA ALA A 598 -3.25 -3.95 -24.44
C ALA A 598 -2.14 -2.88 -24.42
N MET A 599 -1.13 -3.02 -25.28
CA MET A 599 -0.04 -2.05 -25.43
C MET A 599 -0.47 -0.77 -26.16
N SER A 600 -1.40 -0.84 -27.12
CA SER A 600 -1.99 0.35 -27.79
C SER A 600 -2.78 1.21 -26.81
N ASN A 601 -3.38 0.61 -25.78
CA ASN A 601 -4.10 1.27 -24.69
C ASN A 601 -3.19 1.99 -23.67
N LEU A 602 -1.86 1.95 -23.81
CA LEU A 602 -0.94 2.61 -22.88
C LEU A 602 -0.67 4.08 -23.29
N PRO A 603 -0.44 5.01 -22.32
CA PRO A 603 -0.08 6.39 -22.63
C PRO A 603 1.29 6.50 -23.35
N GLU A 604 1.53 7.57 -24.11
CA GLU A 604 2.81 7.82 -24.82
C GLU A 604 3.98 8.10 -23.88
N SER A 605 3.73 8.72 -22.72
CA SER A 605 4.75 9.03 -21.71
C SER A 605 5.27 7.82 -20.93
N ASN A 606 4.74 6.63 -21.19
CA ASN A 606 4.83 5.50 -20.28
C ASN A 606 6.27 5.05 -19.98
N ASN A 607 6.75 5.42 -18.79
CA ASN A 607 8.09 5.10 -18.32
C ASN A 607 8.18 3.69 -17.72
N LYS A 608 7.08 3.17 -17.14
CA LYS A 608 7.06 1.87 -16.45
C LYS A 608 5.72 1.17 -16.64
N THR A 609 5.73 0.04 -17.35
CA THR A 609 4.58 -0.86 -17.52
C THR A 609 4.91 -2.20 -16.91
N LEU A 610 4.01 -2.70 -16.06
CA LEU A 610 4.03 -4.08 -15.59
C LEU A 610 2.97 -4.86 -16.33
N MET A 611 3.32 -6.06 -16.76
CA MET A 611 2.43 -6.92 -17.53
C MET A 611 2.68 -8.37 -17.14
N THR A 612 1.61 -9.15 -17.06
CA THR A 612 1.68 -10.60 -16.82
C THR A 612 0.51 -11.29 -17.51
N ILE A 613 0.70 -12.54 -17.90
CA ILE A 613 -0.29 -13.37 -18.57
C ILE A 613 -0.62 -14.55 -17.66
N SER A 614 -1.90 -14.89 -17.55
CA SER A 614 -2.35 -16.07 -16.81
C SER A 614 -1.73 -17.35 -17.37
N HIS A 615 -1.43 -18.34 -16.53
CA HIS A 615 -0.87 -19.63 -16.91
C HIS A 615 -1.76 -20.38 -17.92
N LYS A 616 -3.09 -20.28 -17.81
CA LYS A 616 -4.07 -20.84 -18.76
C LYS A 616 -4.18 -20.05 -20.08
N LYS A 617 -3.41 -18.97 -20.24
CA LYS A 617 -3.41 -18.08 -21.41
C LYS A 617 -4.81 -17.57 -21.78
N LYS A 618 -5.59 -17.14 -20.78
CA LYS A 618 -6.93 -16.56 -20.94
C LYS A 618 -7.00 -15.08 -20.61
N LEU A 619 -6.19 -14.63 -19.66
CA LEU A 619 -6.20 -13.27 -19.14
C LEU A 619 -4.83 -12.63 -19.25
N LEU A 620 -4.85 -11.31 -19.44
CA LEU A 620 -3.69 -10.44 -19.47
C LEU A 620 -3.91 -9.31 -18.46
N ALA A 621 -3.00 -9.17 -17.51
CA ALA A 621 -3.06 -8.12 -16.49
C ALA A 621 -2.00 -7.05 -16.75
N ILE A 622 -2.38 -5.78 -16.58
CA ILE A 622 -1.50 -4.62 -16.76
C ILE A 622 -1.64 -3.66 -15.58
N ILE A 623 -0.50 -3.11 -15.17
CA ILE A 623 -0.41 -1.87 -14.40
C ILE A 623 0.43 -0.87 -15.18
N ASP A 624 -0.13 0.31 -15.42
CA ASP A 624 0.51 1.41 -16.14
C ASP A 624 0.80 2.62 -15.21
N GLU A 625 1.15 3.78 -15.77
CA GLU A 625 1.42 5.01 -14.99
C GLU A 625 0.22 5.50 -14.15
N SER A 626 -1.00 5.04 -14.46
CA SER A 626 -2.16 5.35 -13.64
C SER A 626 -2.20 4.53 -12.34
N SER A 627 -1.29 3.56 -12.17
CA SER A 627 -1.16 2.74 -10.97
C SER A 627 -2.41 1.89 -10.65
N THR A 628 -3.28 1.67 -11.63
CA THR A 628 -4.48 0.82 -11.49
C THR A 628 -4.30 -0.51 -12.21
N LEU A 629 -4.86 -1.58 -11.64
CA LEU A 629 -4.91 -2.89 -12.28
C LEU A 629 -5.97 -2.90 -13.39
N LYS A 630 -5.56 -3.35 -14.58
CA LYS A 630 -6.41 -3.56 -15.75
C LYS A 630 -6.32 -5.02 -16.20
N LEU A 631 -7.45 -5.64 -16.50
CA LEU A 631 -7.55 -7.00 -17.02
C LEU A 631 -8.13 -7.01 -18.43
N PHE A 632 -7.46 -7.74 -19.32
CA PHE A 632 -7.84 -7.96 -20.71
C PHE A 632 -8.01 -9.46 -20.98
N ASN A 633 -8.79 -9.80 -22.00
CA ASN A 633 -8.75 -11.15 -22.58
C ASN A 633 -7.41 -11.38 -23.28
N TYR A 634 -6.84 -12.58 -23.16
CA TYR A 634 -5.66 -13.01 -23.90
C TYR A 634 -6.05 -14.10 -24.92
N PRO A 635 -5.57 -14.04 -26.18
CA PRO A 635 -4.73 -12.98 -26.75
C PRO A 635 -5.50 -11.66 -26.94
N CYS A 636 -4.78 -10.55 -26.75
CA CYS A 636 -5.26 -9.18 -26.86
C CYS A 636 -4.64 -8.51 -28.09
N ILE A 637 -5.22 -8.75 -29.27
CA ILE A 637 -4.65 -8.28 -30.56
C ILE A 637 -5.26 -6.94 -30.98
N SER A 638 -6.55 -6.72 -30.72
CA SER A 638 -7.30 -5.59 -31.29
C SER A 638 -6.90 -4.25 -30.68
N GLU A 639 -6.73 -3.20 -31.50
CA GLU A 639 -6.22 -1.89 -31.06
C GLU A 639 -7.09 -1.26 -29.95
N ASN A 640 -8.40 -1.46 -30.00
CA ASN A 640 -9.37 -0.92 -29.04
C ASN A 640 -9.86 -1.98 -28.04
N ALA A 641 -8.95 -2.82 -27.55
CA ALA A 641 -9.30 -3.87 -26.59
C ALA A 641 -10.02 -3.32 -25.35
N LEU A 642 -11.16 -3.94 -25.00
CA LEU A 642 -11.92 -3.64 -23.79
C LEU A 642 -11.28 -4.32 -22.57
N TYR A 643 -11.36 -3.66 -21.42
CA TYR A 643 -10.81 -4.19 -20.18
C TYR A 643 -11.69 -3.90 -18.97
N THR A 644 -11.54 -4.73 -17.95
CA THR A 644 -12.07 -4.47 -16.61
C THR A 644 -10.97 -3.82 -15.77
N THR A 645 -11.34 -2.86 -14.92
CA THR A 645 -10.38 -2.20 -14.03
C THR A 645 -10.97 -1.95 -12.66
N THR A 646 -10.08 -1.99 -11.67
CA THR A 646 -10.40 -1.81 -10.27
C THR A 646 -9.82 -0.48 -9.80
N CYS A 647 -10.66 0.35 -9.17
CA CYS A 647 -10.31 1.70 -8.72
C CYS A 647 -9.49 1.68 -7.42
N VAL A 648 -8.36 0.99 -7.43
CA VAL A 648 -7.38 0.99 -6.34
C VAL A 648 -6.04 1.38 -6.94
N ARG A 649 -5.46 2.46 -6.41
CA ARG A 649 -4.20 3.03 -6.90
C ARG A 649 -3.05 2.52 -6.05
N MET A 650 -2.09 1.85 -6.68
CA MET A 650 -0.90 1.30 -6.05
C MET A 650 0.29 2.24 -6.24
N LEU A 651 0.90 2.69 -5.14
CA LEU A 651 2.08 3.55 -5.20
C LEU A 651 3.32 2.74 -5.58
N ASN A 652 4.09 3.27 -6.53
CA ASN A 652 5.38 2.72 -6.98
C ASN A 652 5.32 1.23 -7.33
N ALA A 653 4.30 0.77 -8.06
CA ALA A 653 4.19 -0.64 -8.45
C ALA A 653 5.52 -1.16 -9.06
N GLU A 654 6.03 -2.25 -8.50
CA GLU A 654 7.30 -2.90 -8.85
C GLU A 654 7.09 -4.24 -9.55
N THR A 655 6.10 -5.03 -9.12
CA THR A 655 5.80 -6.35 -9.72
C THR A 655 4.31 -6.65 -9.78
N LEU A 656 3.96 -7.55 -10.70
CA LEU A 656 2.59 -7.99 -11.00
C LEU A 656 2.67 -9.43 -11.52
N LEU A 657 2.09 -10.40 -10.81
CA LEU A 657 2.11 -11.83 -11.20
C LEU A 657 0.77 -12.51 -10.89
N PHE A 658 0.32 -13.40 -11.76
CA PHE A 658 -0.75 -14.36 -11.45
C PHE A 658 -0.23 -15.44 -10.51
N THR A 659 -1.09 -15.94 -9.62
CA THR A 659 -0.80 -17.16 -8.86
C THR A 659 -0.84 -18.39 -9.77
N ASN A 660 -0.22 -19.47 -9.34
CA ASN A 660 -0.04 -20.69 -10.14
C ASN A 660 -1.32 -21.31 -10.73
N ASP A 661 -2.46 -21.09 -10.09
CA ASP A 661 -3.78 -21.60 -10.47
C ASP A 661 -4.62 -20.58 -11.26
N ASP A 662 -4.09 -19.38 -11.49
CA ASP A 662 -4.73 -18.18 -12.01
C ASP A 662 -5.88 -17.64 -11.15
N SER A 663 -6.03 -18.11 -9.91
CA SER A 663 -7.15 -17.69 -9.06
C SER A 663 -6.94 -16.32 -8.43
N ARG A 664 -5.68 -15.87 -8.31
CA ARG A 664 -5.29 -14.58 -7.73
C ARG A 664 -4.26 -13.86 -8.58
N ILE A 665 -4.15 -12.57 -8.35
CA ILE A 665 -3.00 -11.75 -8.76
C ILE A 665 -2.33 -11.21 -7.51
N ILE A 666 -1.00 -11.19 -7.49
CA ILE A 666 -0.21 -10.54 -6.46
C ILE A 666 0.51 -9.34 -7.10
N THR A 667 0.38 -8.18 -6.47
CA THR A 667 1.08 -6.96 -6.88
C THR A 667 1.94 -6.45 -5.74
N THR A 668 3.11 -5.91 -6.08
CA THR A 668 3.98 -5.24 -5.12
C THR A 668 4.24 -3.82 -5.55
N GLY A 669 4.32 -2.91 -4.58
CA GLY A 669 4.76 -1.53 -4.75
C GLY A 669 5.39 -1.05 -3.46
N SER A 670 4.84 0.02 -2.88
CA SER A 670 5.12 0.35 -1.49
C SER A 670 4.55 -0.70 -0.52
N ASN A 671 3.48 -1.42 -0.89
CA ASN A 671 2.94 -2.55 -0.12
C ASN A 671 2.62 -3.74 -1.04
N ILE A 672 2.17 -4.85 -0.46
CA ILE A 672 1.74 -6.05 -1.21
C ILE A 672 0.21 -6.12 -1.20
N PHE A 673 -0.39 -6.24 -2.39
CA PHE A 673 -1.83 -6.40 -2.57
C PHE A 673 -2.11 -7.73 -3.26
N GLN A 674 -3.11 -8.45 -2.75
CA GLN A 674 -3.63 -9.68 -3.34
C GLN A 674 -5.04 -9.44 -3.86
N TRP A 675 -5.27 -9.86 -5.10
CA TRP A 675 -6.52 -9.66 -5.83
C TRP A 675 -7.12 -11.02 -6.17
N SER A 676 -8.40 -11.21 -5.89
CA SER A 676 -9.14 -12.38 -6.33
C SER A 676 -9.66 -12.20 -7.75
N ILE A 677 -9.47 -13.22 -8.57
CA ILE A 677 -10.05 -13.31 -9.91
C ILE A 677 -11.36 -14.09 -9.80
N GLU A 678 -12.46 -13.43 -10.14
CA GLU A 678 -13.83 -13.96 -10.04
C GLU A 678 -14.57 -13.86 -11.37
#